data_AF-R1G2V9-F1
#
_entry.id   AF-R1G2V9-F1
#
_cell.length_a   1.000
_cell.length_b   1.000
_cell.length_c   1.000
_cell.angle_alpha   90.00
_cell.angle_beta   90.00
_cell.angle_gamma   90.00
#
_symmetry.space_group_name_H-M   'P 1'
#
loop_
_entity.id
_entity.type
_entity.pdbx_description
1 polymer ?
#
loop_
_entity_poly.entity_id
_entity_poly.type
_entity_poly.pdbx_seq_one_letter_code
_entity_poly.pdbx_strand_id
1 'polypeptide(L)'
;MAEDTPMNSDQYIQNAVRAVAQKKPVPEIDFTLHTMEDGSQVSTMERVCKDVQAPAFLPPTTEQFYAPNDPSKPNLQFLKQHFYREGRLTEEQALWIIRKGTEILRSEPNLLEMDAPITVCGDVHGQYYDLMKLFEVGGDPAETRYLFLGDYVDRGYFSIECVLYLWSLKIWYPNTLWLLRGNHECRHLTDYFTFKLECKHKYSETVYEACMESFCSLPLAAVMNKQFLCIHGGLSPELHTLEDLKSIDRFREPPTHGLMCDILWADPLEEFGQEKTSEFFIHNHVRGCSYFFSYPAACAFLEKNNLLSIIRAHEAQDAGYRMYRKTRTTGFPSVMTIFSAPNYLDVYNNKAAVLKYENNVMNIRQFNCTPHPYWLPNFMDVFTWSLPFVGEKITDMLIAILNTCSKEELEEETPTGSISSGPNSPPLANMDPESTEFKRRAIKNKILAIGRLSRVFQVLREESERVTELKTASGGRLPAGTLMLGAEGIKQAIHSFEDARKVDLQNERLPPSQEEVRRSEEQSRAEALEKAAKEAENDTGLATVARRISIRPPTHAATRPLHAPRFFSAARRRPAATLASRTAINAPLDVPPRLKELYQALDTLKSDAASYVNLSRLQLALRGLETEDPVVRVAVLGLGDQASAKRLARLLLADPLADKGSWEEALEEREADNGQAVLLRYGDDADVHPHNPLLRTISAPSRTLQKHNIEILISSLNANISGPITPTSAEKPRDAILVPTLQTPTSATGRLTMVTYPVHRAIVFGDGVKSCVGYGRFTAAQSEQDLPPETVKVAMGIPAPSTEMEQKASDRYVAIDVDLGTEALEKIRESIANSIIYERGSEIKPAVKDLIESLLSDADESITLEDSQRLQELLASSIPESTKAAILSSLAVWAEHAHTELRDQLDIAFASKSWRKLAWWKLFWRVDDVGMIVSELLERRWLPAAEKDIIWVAGRIEQAGFFALDPDAANLPERASLAAAPAAQAARLGDIPDAPSPRLLRKQAAAAREADEAAAVAALPAPKPWPQQIPMARAHLQGASVPPLEALAQRLVVQTLSTVSATSALSGLLYVSASAGAFEAGAVAALGAAWCLRRMQNAWEGARTKWAGEVREEGRRALKETEEAVREVVKQL
;
A
#
# COMPACT_ATOMS: atom_id res chain seq x y z
N MET A 1 -6.04 4.27 -69.58
CA MET A 1 -6.56 5.37 -70.42
C MET A 1 -7.98 5.64 -70.00
N ALA A 2 -8.19 6.74 -69.28
CA ALA A 2 -9.42 7.49 -69.14
C ALA A 2 -8.97 8.88 -68.63
N GLU A 3 -9.16 9.92 -69.43
CA GLU A 3 -8.77 11.30 -69.13
C GLU A 3 -9.74 11.90 -68.11
N ASP A 4 -9.25 12.57 -67.07
CA ASP A 4 -10.06 13.45 -66.23
C ASP A 4 -9.50 14.89 -66.29
N THR A 5 -10.40 15.78 -66.69
CA THR A 5 -10.23 17.23 -66.90
C THR A 5 -10.33 17.98 -65.56
N PRO A 6 -9.79 19.20 -65.42
CA PRO A 6 -9.77 19.91 -64.15
C PRO A 6 -11.17 20.38 -63.75
N MET A 7 -11.63 19.99 -62.55
CA MET A 7 -12.91 20.40 -61.96
C MET A 7 -13.01 21.91 -61.78
N ASN A 8 -14.12 22.45 -62.27
CA ASN A 8 -14.48 23.86 -62.31
C ASN A 8 -14.89 24.38 -60.91
N SER A 9 -14.48 25.60 -60.51
CA SER A 9 -14.70 26.15 -59.16
C SER A 9 -16.20 26.26 -58.77
N ASP A 10 -17.07 26.34 -59.77
CA ASP A 10 -18.53 26.30 -59.60
C ASP A 10 -19.02 25.00 -58.96
N GLN A 11 -18.31 23.89 -59.15
CA GLN A 11 -18.70 22.59 -58.61
C GLN A 11 -18.39 22.48 -57.12
N TYR A 12 -17.37 23.20 -56.64
CA TYR A 12 -17.06 23.32 -55.22
C TYR A 12 -18.12 24.15 -54.49
N ILE A 13 -18.51 25.28 -55.09
CA ILE A 13 -19.58 26.14 -54.57
C ILE A 13 -20.91 25.38 -54.57
N GLN A 14 -21.23 24.64 -55.64
CA GLN A 14 -22.43 23.79 -55.68
C GLN A 14 -22.40 22.68 -54.64
N ASN A 15 -21.25 22.06 -54.37
CA ASN A 15 -21.13 21.04 -53.33
C ASN A 15 -21.27 21.64 -51.92
N ALA A 16 -20.75 22.84 -51.68
CA ALA A 16 -20.95 23.56 -50.41
C ALA A 16 -22.42 23.97 -50.23
N VAL A 17 -23.07 24.48 -51.28
CA VAL A 17 -24.51 24.80 -51.28
C VAL A 17 -25.34 23.53 -51.08
N ARG A 18 -24.95 22.40 -51.67
CA ARG A 18 -25.60 21.10 -51.47
C ARG A 18 -25.42 20.57 -50.05
N ALA A 19 -24.25 20.76 -49.44
CA ALA A 19 -24.00 20.39 -48.05
C ALA A 19 -24.79 21.26 -47.06
N VAL A 20 -24.97 22.55 -47.37
CA VAL A 20 -25.84 23.46 -46.59
C VAL A 20 -27.32 23.11 -46.79
N ALA A 21 -27.73 22.79 -48.01
CA ALA A 21 -29.11 22.39 -48.33
C ALA A 21 -29.47 20.99 -47.79
N GLN A 22 -28.49 20.12 -47.55
CA GLN A 22 -28.66 18.77 -47.00
C GLN A 22 -28.26 18.66 -45.51
N LYS A 23 -28.16 19.79 -44.80
CA LYS A 23 -27.89 19.78 -43.36
C LYS A 23 -29.02 19.05 -42.65
N LYS A 24 -28.73 17.85 -42.11
CA LYS A 24 -29.69 17.11 -41.28
C LYS A 24 -30.13 18.03 -40.15
N PRO A 25 -31.45 18.12 -39.86
CA PRO A 25 -31.94 18.92 -38.75
C PRO A 25 -31.25 18.43 -37.47
N VAL A 26 -30.92 19.38 -36.58
CA VAL A 26 -30.40 19.05 -35.25
C VAL A 26 -31.44 18.15 -34.59
N PRO A 27 -31.07 16.96 -34.08
CA PRO A 27 -32.02 16.10 -33.39
C PRO A 27 -32.62 16.89 -32.24
N GLU A 28 -33.94 17.00 -32.22
CA GLU A 28 -34.68 17.62 -31.13
C GLU A 28 -34.63 16.64 -29.96
N ILE A 29 -33.73 16.91 -29.01
CA ILE A 29 -33.55 16.09 -27.81
C ILE A 29 -34.56 16.60 -26.78
N ASP A 30 -35.52 15.75 -26.42
CA ASP A 30 -36.41 16.04 -25.31
C ASP A 30 -35.68 15.78 -23.98
N PHE A 31 -35.22 16.85 -23.33
CA PHE A 31 -34.52 16.79 -22.05
C PHE A 31 -35.43 16.35 -20.87
N THR A 32 -36.74 16.27 -21.09
CA THR A 32 -37.67 15.75 -20.08
C THR A 32 -37.69 14.22 -20.01
N LEU A 33 -37.08 13.55 -21.00
CA LEU A 33 -37.01 12.09 -21.10
C LEU A 33 -35.54 11.64 -21.17
N HIS A 34 -35.13 10.81 -20.22
CA HIS A 34 -33.82 10.17 -20.22
C HIS A 34 -33.96 8.69 -20.58
N THR A 35 -33.15 8.21 -21.51
CA THR A 35 -33.08 6.79 -21.85
C THR A 35 -31.98 6.15 -21.03
N MET A 36 -32.35 5.23 -20.14
CA MET A 36 -31.44 4.47 -19.27
C MET A 36 -30.61 3.46 -20.10
N GLU A 37 -29.56 2.90 -19.51
CA GLU A 37 -28.66 1.94 -20.16
C GLU A 37 -29.36 0.64 -20.61
N ASP A 38 -30.47 0.28 -19.95
CA ASP A 38 -31.32 -0.85 -20.31
C ASP A 38 -32.32 -0.55 -21.46
N GLY A 39 -32.30 0.68 -21.98
CA GLY A 39 -33.18 1.15 -23.05
C GLY A 39 -34.55 1.65 -22.58
N SER A 40 -34.84 1.64 -21.27
CA SER A 40 -36.08 2.21 -20.72
C SER A 40 -36.04 3.74 -20.71
N GLN A 41 -37.19 4.39 -20.91
CA GLN A 41 -37.30 5.85 -20.84
C GLN A 41 -37.92 6.28 -19.51
N VAL A 42 -37.24 7.16 -18.80
CA VAL A 42 -37.71 7.73 -17.53
C VAL A 42 -37.85 9.24 -17.67
N SER A 43 -38.86 9.81 -17.00
CA SER A 43 -38.99 11.26 -16.92
C SER A 43 -37.95 11.83 -15.97
N THR A 44 -37.26 12.91 -16.38
CA THR A 44 -36.31 13.65 -15.54
C THR A 44 -37.00 14.59 -14.55
N MET A 45 -38.32 14.77 -14.65
CA MET A 45 -39.12 15.61 -13.76
C MET A 45 -39.78 14.84 -12.61
N GLU A 46 -39.81 13.51 -12.71
CA GLU A 46 -40.40 12.64 -11.69
C GLU A 46 -39.34 11.85 -10.93
N ARG A 47 -39.72 11.35 -9.75
CA ARG A 47 -38.86 10.44 -8.97
C ARG A 47 -38.67 9.13 -9.73
N VAL A 48 -37.42 8.86 -10.09
CA VAL A 48 -37.03 7.68 -10.88
C VAL A 48 -37.14 6.40 -10.04
N CYS A 49 -36.49 6.35 -8.87
CA CYS A 49 -36.49 5.18 -7.99
C CYS A 49 -37.76 5.16 -7.11
N LYS A 50 -38.88 4.68 -7.66
CA LYS A 50 -40.18 4.65 -6.96
C LYS A 50 -40.24 3.63 -5.82
N ASP A 51 -39.47 2.54 -5.90
CA ASP A 51 -39.46 1.46 -4.90
C ASP A 51 -38.73 1.82 -3.60
N VAL A 52 -37.85 2.82 -3.63
CA VAL A 52 -37.16 3.30 -2.43
C VAL A 52 -38.16 4.10 -1.59
N GLN A 53 -38.33 3.79 -0.31
CA GLN A 53 -39.25 4.55 0.54
C GLN A 53 -38.76 6.01 0.69
N ALA A 54 -39.67 6.99 0.59
CA ALA A 54 -39.34 8.39 0.80
C ALA A 54 -39.32 8.73 2.30
N PRO A 55 -38.48 9.69 2.73
CA PRO A 55 -38.41 10.09 4.12
C PRO A 55 -39.70 10.78 4.57
N ALA A 56 -39.95 10.85 5.88
CA ALA A 56 -41.03 11.65 6.43
C ALA A 56 -40.66 13.14 6.38
N PHE A 57 -41.10 13.82 5.32
CA PHE A 57 -40.74 15.22 5.03
C PHE A 57 -41.26 16.26 6.03
N LEU A 58 -42.34 15.96 6.74
CA LEU A 58 -42.96 16.89 7.67
C LEU A 58 -42.64 16.51 9.11
N PRO A 59 -42.30 17.49 9.98
CA PRO A 59 -42.15 17.23 11.40
C PRO A 59 -43.51 16.86 12.02
N PRO A 60 -43.52 16.13 13.14
CA PRO A 60 -44.75 15.69 13.75
C PRO A 60 -45.50 16.83 14.40
N THR A 61 -46.81 16.77 14.28
CA THR A 61 -47.70 17.64 15.05
C THR A 61 -47.61 17.33 16.55
N THR A 62 -48.03 18.27 17.39
CA THR A 62 -48.07 18.09 18.85
C THR A 62 -48.87 16.85 19.26
N GLU A 63 -49.98 16.56 18.58
CA GLU A 63 -50.82 15.38 18.85
C GLU A 63 -50.15 14.05 18.49
N GLN A 64 -49.31 14.04 17.45
CA GLN A 64 -48.54 12.85 17.07
C GLN A 64 -47.34 12.63 17.99
N PHE A 65 -46.75 13.73 18.47
CA PHE A 65 -45.54 13.71 19.30
C PHE A 65 -45.81 13.21 20.73
N TYR A 66 -46.87 13.69 21.39
CA TYR A 66 -47.21 13.26 22.74
C TYR A 66 -48.02 11.96 22.74
N ALA A 67 -47.82 11.11 23.75
CA ALA A 67 -48.56 9.86 23.82
C ALA A 67 -50.04 10.12 24.15
N PRO A 68 -50.98 9.46 23.45
CA PRO A 68 -52.42 9.70 23.65
C PRO A 68 -52.89 9.31 25.06
N ASN A 69 -52.21 8.33 25.68
CA ASN A 69 -52.55 7.84 27.02
C ASN A 69 -51.87 8.61 28.15
N ASP A 70 -50.73 9.26 27.88
CA ASP A 70 -49.97 10.04 28.85
C ASP A 70 -49.32 11.25 28.14
N PRO A 71 -50.01 12.39 28.09
CA PRO A 71 -49.50 13.59 27.41
C PRO A 71 -48.23 14.19 28.03
N SER A 72 -47.79 13.72 29.20
CA SER A 72 -46.51 14.12 29.79
C SER A 72 -45.31 13.41 29.18
N LYS A 73 -45.55 12.41 28.32
CA LYS A 73 -44.53 11.54 27.73
C LYS A 73 -44.61 11.53 26.19
N PRO A 74 -43.49 11.26 25.51
CA PRO A 74 -43.48 11.18 24.05
C PRO A 74 -44.13 9.88 23.55
N ASN A 75 -44.70 9.87 22.35
CA ASN A 75 -45.26 8.67 21.73
C ASN A 75 -44.15 7.80 21.13
N LEU A 76 -43.69 6.78 21.88
CA LEU A 76 -42.57 5.93 21.47
C LEU A 76 -42.79 5.21 20.14
N GLN A 77 -44.00 4.67 19.91
CA GLN A 77 -44.31 3.93 18.69
C GLN A 77 -44.26 4.85 17.46
N PHE A 78 -44.82 6.05 17.60
CA PHE A 78 -44.77 7.07 16.55
C PHE A 78 -43.32 7.51 16.29
N LEU A 79 -42.58 7.89 17.34
CA LEU A 79 -41.18 8.33 17.21
C LEU A 79 -40.30 7.26 16.57
N LYS A 80 -40.45 6.00 16.98
CA LYS A 80 -39.74 4.86 16.39
C LYS A 80 -39.90 4.81 14.87
N GLN A 81 -41.15 4.86 14.41
CA GLN A 81 -41.49 4.78 12.98
C GLN A 81 -41.11 6.05 12.22
N HIS A 82 -41.23 7.22 12.87
CA HIS A 82 -40.86 8.51 12.27
C HIS A 82 -39.36 8.58 12.00
N PHE A 83 -38.53 8.25 12.98
CA PHE A 83 -37.07 8.19 12.82
C PHE A 83 -36.62 7.07 11.87
N TYR A 84 -37.30 5.92 11.86
CA TYR A 84 -37.01 4.84 10.89
C TYR A 84 -37.27 5.26 9.44
N ARG A 85 -38.11 6.28 9.24
CA ARG A 85 -38.37 6.91 7.93
C ARG A 85 -37.60 8.23 7.78
N GLU A 86 -36.49 8.40 8.50
CA GLU A 86 -35.63 9.59 8.47
C GLU A 86 -36.37 10.91 8.78
N GLY A 87 -37.50 10.81 9.47
CA GLY A 87 -38.30 11.94 9.88
C GLY A 87 -37.63 12.73 10.99
N ARG A 88 -37.69 14.06 10.89
CA ARG A 88 -37.11 14.97 11.89
C ARG A 88 -38.21 15.48 12.82
N LEU A 89 -37.85 15.76 14.07
CA LEU A 89 -38.74 16.49 14.99
C LEU A 89 -38.67 17.99 14.73
N THR A 90 -39.58 18.75 15.33
CA THR A 90 -39.31 20.18 15.51
C THR A 90 -38.18 20.37 16.53
N GLU A 91 -37.45 21.48 16.44
CA GLU A 91 -36.38 21.81 17.37
C GLU A 91 -36.88 21.84 18.83
N GLU A 92 -38.07 22.40 19.07
CA GLU A 92 -38.69 22.45 20.40
C GLU A 92 -38.97 21.06 20.97
N GLN A 93 -39.47 20.12 20.15
CA GLN A 93 -39.72 18.74 20.55
C GLN A 93 -38.42 17.99 20.86
N ALA A 94 -37.38 18.17 20.04
CA ALA A 94 -36.08 17.58 20.28
C ALA A 94 -35.46 18.10 21.60
N LEU A 95 -35.46 19.42 21.80
CA LEU A 95 -34.99 20.05 23.03
C LEU A 95 -35.80 19.60 24.25
N TRP A 96 -37.11 19.40 24.10
CA TRP A 96 -37.96 18.91 25.18
C TRP A 96 -37.55 17.50 25.62
N ILE A 97 -37.33 16.57 24.68
CA ILE A 97 -36.85 15.20 24.99
C ILE A 97 -35.51 15.26 25.71
N ILE A 98 -34.56 16.00 25.15
CA ILE A 98 -33.20 16.08 25.69
C ILE A 98 -33.23 16.63 27.11
N ARG A 99 -33.88 17.78 27.32
CA ARG A 99 -33.97 18.42 28.65
C ARG A 99 -34.68 17.54 29.68
N LYS A 100 -35.77 16.87 29.29
CA LYS A 100 -36.49 15.95 30.19
C LYS A 100 -35.66 14.73 30.56
N GLY A 101 -34.92 14.16 29.62
CA GLY A 101 -33.94 13.11 29.92
C GLY A 101 -32.82 13.62 30.82
N THR A 102 -32.29 14.83 30.57
CA THR A 102 -31.26 15.47 31.42
C THR A 102 -31.72 15.61 32.87
N GLU A 103 -32.96 16.04 33.11
CA GLU A 103 -33.53 16.14 34.46
C GLU A 103 -33.44 14.80 35.22
N ILE A 104 -33.78 13.70 34.53
CA ILE A 104 -33.73 12.34 35.10
C ILE A 104 -32.28 11.93 35.33
N LEU A 105 -31.42 11.99 34.31
CA LEU A 105 -30.02 11.58 34.38
C LEU A 105 -29.24 12.36 35.46
N ARG A 106 -29.52 13.66 35.62
CA ARG A 106 -28.91 14.51 36.64
C ARG A 106 -29.28 14.09 38.06
N SER A 107 -30.46 13.51 38.25
CA SER A 107 -30.90 12.99 39.55
C SER A 107 -30.28 11.65 39.93
N GLU A 108 -29.70 10.93 38.96
CA GLU A 108 -29.06 9.64 39.20
C GLU A 108 -27.66 9.79 39.83
N PRO A 109 -27.19 8.80 40.62
CA PRO A 109 -25.83 8.80 41.16
C PRO A 109 -24.78 8.51 40.07
N ASN A 110 -23.51 8.75 40.36
CA ASN A 110 -22.41 8.38 39.45
C ASN A 110 -22.32 6.87 39.23
N LEU A 111 -22.52 6.12 40.31
CA LEU A 111 -22.51 4.66 40.36
C LEU A 111 -23.95 4.18 40.55
N LEU A 112 -24.56 3.71 39.47
CA LEU A 112 -25.89 3.12 39.52
C LEU A 112 -25.85 1.77 40.22
N GLU A 113 -26.96 1.36 40.83
CA GLU A 113 -27.13 0.01 41.38
C GLU A 113 -28.44 -0.57 40.86
N MET A 114 -28.37 -1.75 40.23
CA MET A 114 -29.57 -2.39 39.69
C MET A 114 -29.51 -3.91 39.76
N ASP A 115 -30.67 -4.53 39.95
CA ASP A 115 -30.81 -5.99 39.99
C ASP A 115 -31.06 -6.62 38.60
N ALA A 116 -30.75 -7.90 38.50
CA ALA A 116 -31.15 -8.79 37.41
C ALA A 116 -32.67 -9.13 37.47
N PRO A 117 -33.33 -9.54 36.37
CA PRO A 117 -32.79 -9.77 35.03
C PRO A 117 -32.49 -8.46 34.28
N ILE A 118 -31.49 -8.45 33.41
CA ILE A 118 -31.11 -7.25 32.66
C ILE A 118 -30.42 -7.59 31.33
N THR A 119 -30.64 -6.75 30.33
CA THR A 119 -29.91 -6.76 29.06
C THR A 119 -28.87 -5.63 29.06
N VAL A 120 -27.60 -5.99 28.94
CA VAL A 120 -26.47 -5.05 28.86
C VAL A 120 -26.03 -4.89 27.40
N CYS A 121 -25.86 -3.64 26.97
CA CYS A 121 -25.56 -3.24 25.61
C CYS A 121 -24.29 -2.39 25.58
N GLY A 122 -23.41 -2.65 24.62
CA GLY A 122 -22.21 -1.86 24.36
C GLY A 122 -22.48 -0.70 23.42
N ASP A 123 -21.44 -0.31 22.67
CA ASP A 123 -21.42 0.83 21.76
C ASP A 123 -22.50 0.73 20.67
N VAL A 124 -23.09 1.87 20.31
CA VAL A 124 -24.17 2.00 19.30
C VAL A 124 -23.72 2.85 18.10
N HIS A 125 -22.90 3.89 18.33
CA HIS A 125 -22.28 4.74 17.30
C HIS A 125 -23.24 5.21 16.20
N GLY A 126 -24.40 5.74 16.58
CA GLY A 126 -25.37 6.30 15.63
C GLY A 126 -25.95 5.30 14.62
N GLN A 127 -25.85 3.99 14.87
CA GLN A 127 -26.49 2.96 14.05
C GLN A 127 -27.95 2.71 14.46
N TYR A 128 -28.82 3.71 14.25
CA TYR A 128 -30.23 3.68 14.70
C TYR A 128 -31.02 2.46 14.21
N TYR A 129 -30.78 2.00 12.98
CA TYR A 129 -31.46 0.85 12.40
C TYR A 129 -31.06 -0.46 13.10
N ASP A 130 -29.80 -0.57 13.49
CA ASP A 130 -29.31 -1.70 14.29
C ASP A 130 -29.75 -1.60 15.75
N LEU A 131 -29.92 -0.39 16.29
CA LEU A 131 -30.54 -0.19 17.61
C LEU A 131 -31.99 -0.73 17.63
N MET A 132 -32.74 -0.62 16.52
CA MET A 132 -34.06 -1.25 16.43
C MET A 132 -33.97 -2.78 16.48
N LYS A 133 -32.95 -3.37 15.84
CA LYS A 133 -32.69 -4.80 15.90
C LYS A 133 -32.24 -5.25 17.28
N LEU A 134 -31.45 -4.42 17.96
CA LEU A 134 -31.00 -4.65 19.34
C LEU A 134 -32.19 -4.78 20.29
N PHE A 135 -33.23 -3.94 20.17
CA PHE A 135 -34.46 -4.08 20.97
C PHE A 135 -35.28 -5.32 20.58
N GLU A 136 -35.30 -5.72 19.31
CA GLU A 136 -35.95 -6.96 18.89
C GLU A 136 -35.29 -8.21 19.51
N VAL A 137 -33.95 -8.21 19.60
CA VAL A 137 -33.16 -9.34 20.11
C VAL A 137 -33.05 -9.32 21.64
N GLY A 138 -32.90 -8.13 22.22
CA GLY A 138 -32.74 -7.92 23.65
C GLY A 138 -34.05 -8.03 24.44
N GLY A 139 -35.19 -7.68 23.85
CA GLY A 139 -36.51 -7.66 24.47
C GLY A 139 -37.15 -6.27 24.48
N ASP A 140 -38.47 -6.19 24.56
CA ASP A 140 -39.16 -4.89 24.61
C ASP A 140 -38.77 -4.14 25.91
N PRO A 141 -38.30 -2.87 25.85
CA PRO A 141 -38.01 -2.05 27.02
C PRO A 141 -39.20 -1.86 27.98
N ALA A 142 -40.43 -2.06 27.52
CA ALA A 142 -41.62 -2.05 28.37
C ALA A 142 -41.60 -3.17 29.43
N GLU A 143 -40.99 -4.31 29.10
CA GLU A 143 -40.97 -5.53 29.93
C GLU A 143 -39.54 -5.95 30.34
N THR A 144 -38.52 -5.34 29.73
CA THR A 144 -37.12 -5.75 29.87
C THR A 144 -36.28 -4.61 30.45
N ARG A 145 -35.42 -4.93 31.43
CA ARG A 145 -34.46 -3.97 31.99
C ARG A 145 -33.25 -3.83 31.08
N TYR A 146 -32.75 -2.61 30.90
CA TYR A 146 -31.65 -2.29 29.99
C TYR A 146 -30.56 -1.47 30.67
N LEU A 147 -29.31 -1.81 30.39
CA LEU A 147 -28.14 -1.00 30.72
C LEU A 147 -27.32 -0.79 29.45
N PHE A 148 -27.20 0.46 28.99
CA PHE A 148 -26.28 0.82 27.92
C PHE A 148 -24.98 1.37 28.49
N LEU A 149 -23.85 0.97 27.91
CA LEU A 149 -22.52 1.28 28.46
C LEU A 149 -21.90 2.58 27.92
N GLY A 150 -22.48 3.20 26.89
CA GLY A 150 -21.98 4.46 26.32
C GLY A 150 -21.89 4.42 24.80
N ASP A 151 -21.29 5.45 24.22
CA ASP A 151 -21.00 5.60 22.79
C ASP A 151 -22.26 5.46 21.91
N TYR A 152 -23.21 6.36 22.16
CA TYR A 152 -24.45 6.49 21.40
C TYR A 152 -24.25 7.19 20.07
N VAL A 153 -23.22 8.03 19.99
CA VAL A 153 -23.00 9.02 18.91
C VAL A 153 -21.68 8.82 18.16
N ASP A 154 -21.52 9.65 17.13
CA ASP A 154 -20.41 9.68 16.18
C ASP A 154 -20.30 8.42 15.32
N ARG A 155 -19.48 8.54 14.28
CA ARG A 155 -19.16 7.49 13.30
C ARG A 155 -20.34 7.18 12.37
N GLY A 156 -21.44 6.67 12.90
CA GLY A 156 -22.71 6.50 12.19
C GLY A 156 -23.48 7.83 12.04
N TYR A 157 -24.34 7.90 11.03
CA TYR A 157 -25.02 9.13 10.62
C TYR A 157 -26.44 9.30 11.16
N PHE A 158 -26.83 8.46 12.13
CA PHE A 158 -28.13 8.54 12.81
C PHE A 158 -27.97 8.66 14.33
N SER A 159 -26.94 9.39 14.77
CA SER A 159 -26.62 9.60 16.18
C SER A 159 -27.72 10.38 16.91
N ILE A 160 -28.30 11.41 16.28
CA ILE A 160 -29.34 12.20 16.94
C ILE A 160 -30.64 11.41 17.10
N GLU A 161 -30.96 10.51 16.17
CA GLU A 161 -32.09 9.60 16.30
C GLU A 161 -31.87 8.59 17.44
N CYS A 162 -30.65 8.05 17.59
CA CYS A 162 -30.29 7.21 18.74
C CYS A 162 -30.48 7.96 20.06
N VAL A 163 -29.95 9.18 20.18
CA VAL A 163 -30.09 10.02 21.39
C VAL A 163 -31.55 10.31 21.67
N LEU A 164 -32.31 10.85 20.71
CA LEU A 164 -33.72 11.21 20.92
C LEU A 164 -34.57 9.99 21.30
N TYR A 165 -34.31 8.83 20.70
CA TYR A 165 -35.07 7.63 21.01
C TYR A 165 -34.69 7.03 22.37
N LEU A 166 -33.41 6.91 22.70
CA LEU A 166 -32.96 6.41 24.00
C LEU A 166 -33.38 7.34 25.15
N TRP A 167 -33.35 8.66 24.94
CA TRP A 167 -33.84 9.63 25.94
C TRP A 167 -35.36 9.55 26.10
N SER A 168 -36.09 9.33 25.00
CA SER A 168 -37.53 9.08 25.08
C SER A 168 -37.83 7.81 25.89
N LEU A 169 -37.06 6.74 25.68
CA LEU A 169 -37.17 5.52 26.48
C LEU A 169 -36.79 5.77 27.94
N LYS A 170 -35.76 6.59 28.22
CA LYS A 170 -35.37 6.96 29.60
C LYS A 170 -36.47 7.73 30.33
N ILE A 171 -37.21 8.60 29.63
CA ILE A 171 -38.39 9.29 30.17
C ILE A 171 -39.52 8.32 30.50
N TRP A 172 -39.74 7.30 29.66
CA TRP A 172 -40.76 6.29 29.90
C TRP A 172 -40.40 5.30 31.01
N TYR A 173 -39.14 4.88 31.04
CA TYR A 173 -38.63 3.75 31.81
C TYR A 173 -37.45 4.16 32.71
N PRO A 174 -37.57 5.21 33.55
CA PRO A 174 -36.45 5.76 34.30
C PRO A 174 -35.83 4.77 35.29
N ASN A 175 -36.61 3.79 35.77
CA ASN A 175 -36.20 2.79 36.76
C ASN A 175 -35.93 1.39 36.17
N THR A 176 -35.98 1.25 34.84
CA THR A 176 -35.71 -0.03 34.15
C THR A 176 -34.79 0.12 32.95
N LEU A 177 -34.53 1.33 32.45
CA LEU A 177 -33.54 1.61 31.42
C LEU A 177 -32.52 2.63 31.94
N TRP A 178 -31.24 2.26 31.87
CA TRP A 178 -30.11 3.07 32.31
C TRP A 178 -29.13 3.29 31.17
N LEU A 179 -28.54 4.49 31.18
CA LEU A 179 -27.60 4.96 30.17
C LEU A 179 -26.33 5.40 30.89
N LEU A 180 -25.19 4.79 30.60
CA LEU A 180 -23.89 5.26 31.07
C LEU A 180 -23.25 6.21 30.05
N ARG A 181 -22.22 6.92 30.49
CA ARG A 181 -21.40 7.77 29.62
C ARG A 181 -20.30 6.94 28.96
N GLY A 182 -20.16 7.05 27.65
CA GLY A 182 -18.99 6.61 26.90
C GLY A 182 -18.00 7.75 26.66
N ASN A 183 -16.91 7.47 25.94
CA ASN A 183 -15.92 8.50 25.62
C ASN A 183 -16.42 9.46 24.54
N HIS A 184 -17.31 9.02 23.65
CA HIS A 184 -17.90 9.86 22.60
C HIS A 184 -18.94 10.86 23.12
N GLU A 185 -19.47 10.70 24.33
CA GLU A 185 -20.39 11.66 24.95
C GLU A 185 -19.65 12.88 25.55
N CYS A 186 -18.84 13.56 24.74
CA CYS A 186 -18.13 14.78 25.09
C CYS A 186 -17.92 15.71 23.89
N ARG A 187 -17.75 17.01 24.15
CA ARG A 187 -17.55 18.01 23.09
C ARG A 187 -16.35 17.72 22.22
N HIS A 188 -15.28 17.24 22.83
CA HIS A 188 -14.00 17.06 22.15
C HIS A 188 -14.10 16.07 20.99
N LEU A 189 -14.78 14.94 21.21
CA LEU A 189 -14.96 13.93 20.17
C LEU A 189 -16.06 14.33 19.19
N THR A 190 -17.19 14.83 19.67
CA THR A 190 -18.34 15.14 18.79
C THR A 190 -18.11 16.34 17.88
N ASP A 191 -17.19 17.23 18.23
CA ASP A 191 -16.74 18.34 17.38
C ASP A 191 -15.69 17.90 16.35
N TYR A 192 -14.85 16.91 16.70
CA TYR A 192 -13.85 16.34 15.79
C TYR A 192 -14.48 15.39 14.75
N PHE A 193 -15.42 14.56 15.19
CA PHE A 193 -16.16 13.64 14.32
C PHE A 193 -17.43 14.32 13.76
N THR A 194 -18.55 13.61 13.72
CA THR A 194 -19.69 13.98 12.88
C THR A 194 -20.91 14.43 13.67
N PHE A 195 -21.01 14.18 14.98
CA PHE A 195 -22.25 14.45 15.70
C PHE A 195 -22.62 15.94 15.81
N LYS A 196 -21.64 16.84 15.98
CA LYS A 196 -21.92 18.29 15.97
C LYS A 196 -22.43 18.74 14.59
N LEU A 197 -21.81 18.22 13.54
CA LEU A 197 -22.24 18.49 12.16
C LEU A 197 -23.63 17.94 11.89
N GLU A 198 -23.92 16.72 12.34
CA GLU A 198 -25.23 16.08 12.26
C GLU A 198 -26.31 16.93 12.91
N CYS A 199 -26.07 17.40 14.14
CA CYS A 199 -27.00 18.28 14.85
C CYS A 199 -27.25 19.57 14.07
N LYS A 200 -26.21 20.21 13.53
CA LYS A 200 -26.35 21.44 12.73
C LYS A 200 -27.07 21.21 11.39
N HIS A 201 -26.91 20.05 10.79
CA HIS A 201 -27.55 19.69 9.53
C HIS A 201 -29.02 19.31 9.71
N LYS A 202 -29.34 18.50 10.75
CA LYS A 202 -30.69 17.98 10.99
C LYS A 202 -31.56 18.91 11.82
N TYR A 203 -30.95 19.65 12.75
CA TYR A 203 -31.62 20.52 13.72
C TYR A 203 -30.89 21.87 13.83
N SER A 204 -30.14 22.09 14.92
CA SER A 204 -29.43 23.33 15.20
C SER A 204 -28.23 23.07 16.13
N GLU A 205 -27.37 24.08 16.25
CA GLU A 205 -26.31 24.08 17.27
C GLU A 205 -26.91 24.14 18.69
N THR A 206 -28.10 24.71 18.89
CA THR A 206 -28.77 24.72 20.20
C THR A 206 -29.16 23.31 20.67
N VAL A 207 -29.57 22.43 19.74
CA VAL A 207 -29.79 21.01 20.05
C VAL A 207 -28.49 20.32 20.45
N TYR A 208 -27.39 20.57 19.73
CA TYR A 208 -26.08 20.05 20.10
C TYR A 208 -25.65 20.47 21.51
N GLU A 209 -25.76 21.76 21.83
CA GLU A 209 -25.42 22.30 23.15
C GLU A 209 -26.27 21.65 24.27
N ALA A 210 -27.56 21.40 24.02
CA ALA A 210 -28.42 20.68 24.94
C ALA A 210 -28.00 19.20 25.13
N CYS A 211 -27.58 18.53 24.05
CA CYS A 211 -27.00 17.18 24.13
C CYS A 211 -25.73 17.17 25.00
N MET A 212 -24.83 18.16 24.84
CA MET A 212 -23.60 18.24 25.64
C MET A 212 -23.89 18.41 27.14
N GLU A 213 -24.86 19.25 27.50
CA GLU A 213 -25.32 19.36 28.90
C GLU A 213 -25.91 18.04 29.41
N SER A 214 -26.68 17.35 28.58
CA SER A 214 -27.23 16.05 28.91
C SER A 214 -26.15 14.98 29.09
N PHE A 215 -25.12 14.98 28.24
CA PHE A 215 -24.02 14.02 28.29
C PHE A 215 -23.19 14.19 29.56
N CYS A 216 -22.99 15.42 30.02
CA CYS A 216 -22.40 15.69 31.35
C CYS A 216 -23.24 15.14 32.51
N SER A 217 -24.53 14.85 32.30
CA SER A 217 -25.41 14.31 33.33
C SER A 217 -25.45 12.78 33.37
N LEU A 218 -24.91 12.08 32.36
CA LEU A 218 -24.87 10.62 32.29
C LEU A 218 -24.03 10.03 33.43
N PRO A 219 -24.54 9.02 34.16
CA PRO A 219 -23.76 8.22 35.10
C PRO A 219 -22.50 7.59 34.48
N LEU A 220 -21.47 7.34 35.29
CA LEU A 220 -20.17 6.84 34.80
C LEU A 220 -20.03 5.33 34.92
N ALA A 221 -20.76 4.71 35.85
CA ALA A 221 -20.62 3.30 36.16
C ALA A 221 -21.93 2.72 36.72
N ALA A 222 -22.03 1.40 36.74
CA ALA A 222 -23.08 0.67 37.41
C ALA A 222 -22.55 -0.56 38.14
N VAL A 223 -23.17 -0.92 39.26
CA VAL A 223 -23.04 -2.23 39.90
C VAL A 223 -24.29 -3.03 39.60
N MET A 224 -24.16 -4.04 38.73
CA MET A 224 -25.24 -4.91 38.34
C MET A 224 -25.27 -6.17 39.22
N ASN A 225 -26.44 -6.46 39.79
CA ASN A 225 -26.72 -7.59 40.66
C ASN A 225 -25.74 -7.74 41.84
N LYS A 226 -25.13 -6.64 42.31
CA LYS A 226 -24.06 -6.61 43.32
C LYS A 226 -22.84 -7.49 42.97
N GLN A 227 -22.68 -7.83 41.71
CA GLN A 227 -21.70 -8.80 41.22
C GLN A 227 -20.81 -8.23 40.12
N PHE A 228 -21.33 -7.35 39.28
CA PHE A 228 -20.63 -6.88 38.10
C PHE A 228 -20.42 -5.38 38.18
N LEU A 229 -19.18 -4.92 38.02
CA LEU A 229 -18.93 -3.52 37.69
C LEU A 229 -19.13 -3.35 36.18
N CYS A 230 -20.02 -2.45 35.79
CA CYS A 230 -20.30 -2.09 34.43
C CYS A 230 -19.81 -0.67 34.16
N ILE A 231 -18.91 -0.50 33.20
CA ILE A 231 -18.27 0.77 32.81
C ILE A 231 -18.03 0.78 31.31
N HIS A 232 -17.78 1.95 30.71
CA HIS A 232 -17.51 2.01 29.27
C HIS A 232 -16.11 1.47 28.91
N GLY A 233 -15.08 2.15 29.41
CA GLY A 233 -13.67 1.87 29.21
C GLY A 233 -13.17 0.78 30.14
N GLY A 234 -12.53 1.18 31.25
CA GLY A 234 -11.78 0.23 32.07
C GLY A 234 -11.35 0.75 33.44
N LEU A 235 -10.41 0.04 34.05
CA LEU A 235 -9.89 0.39 35.38
C LEU A 235 -8.92 1.56 35.32
N SER A 236 -8.77 2.25 36.45
CA SER A 236 -7.80 3.33 36.65
C SER A 236 -6.80 2.97 37.76
N PRO A 237 -5.55 3.45 37.70
CA PRO A 237 -4.66 3.43 38.85
C PRO A 237 -5.22 4.17 40.08
N GLU A 238 -6.13 5.13 39.87
CA GLU A 238 -6.82 5.87 40.93
C GLU A 238 -8.11 5.17 41.41
N LEU A 239 -8.53 4.08 40.76
CA LEU A 239 -9.73 3.31 41.10
C LEU A 239 -9.38 2.13 42.00
N HIS A 240 -9.61 2.29 43.30
CA HIS A 240 -9.32 1.25 44.28
C HIS A 240 -10.58 0.60 44.85
N THR A 241 -11.63 1.38 45.03
CA THR A 241 -12.92 0.97 45.60
C THR A 241 -14.08 1.58 44.84
N LEU A 242 -15.27 1.02 45.01
CA LEU A 242 -16.50 1.60 44.44
C LEU A 242 -16.84 3.00 44.99
N GLU A 243 -16.31 3.38 46.17
CA GLU A 243 -16.49 4.74 46.72
C GLU A 243 -15.74 5.80 45.91
N ASP A 244 -14.62 5.45 45.27
CA ASP A 244 -13.86 6.37 44.44
C ASP A 244 -14.71 6.88 43.27
N LEU A 245 -15.55 6.00 42.68
CA LEU A 245 -16.52 6.35 41.62
C LEU A 245 -17.60 7.31 42.09
N LYS A 246 -18.07 7.15 43.34
CA LYS A 246 -19.10 8.01 43.93
C LYS A 246 -18.60 9.43 44.21
N SER A 247 -17.29 9.60 44.37
CA SER A 247 -16.65 10.88 44.72
C SER A 247 -16.42 11.83 43.52
N ILE A 248 -16.52 11.32 42.29
CA ILE A 248 -16.23 12.08 41.07
C ILE A 248 -17.26 13.19 40.85
N ASP A 249 -16.82 14.42 40.55
CA ASP A 249 -17.71 15.40 39.93
C ASP A 249 -17.83 15.09 38.43
N ARG A 250 -18.94 14.47 38.02
CA ARG A 250 -19.16 14.04 36.63
C ARG A 250 -19.78 15.13 35.74
N PHE A 251 -20.31 16.21 36.32
CA PHE A 251 -21.10 17.24 35.61
C PHE A 251 -20.23 18.25 34.87
N ARG A 252 -19.33 17.72 34.04
CA ARG A 252 -18.30 18.46 33.32
C ARG A 252 -17.85 17.67 32.09
N GLU A 253 -17.11 18.32 31.21
CA GLU A 253 -16.37 17.61 30.16
C GLU A 253 -15.35 16.64 30.78
N PRO A 254 -15.17 15.43 30.22
CA PRO A 254 -14.15 14.51 30.69
C PRO A 254 -12.76 15.18 30.60
N PRO A 255 -11.94 15.06 31.66
CA PRO A 255 -10.58 15.58 31.62
C PRO A 255 -9.71 14.70 30.69
N THR A 256 -8.55 15.21 30.27
CA THR A 256 -7.59 14.42 29.47
C THR A 256 -6.85 13.36 30.28
N HIS A 257 -6.89 13.43 31.61
CA HIS A 257 -6.24 12.51 32.54
C HIS A 257 -7.03 12.38 33.86
N GLY A 258 -6.69 11.35 34.65
CA GLY A 258 -7.29 11.07 35.95
C GLY A 258 -8.49 10.11 35.87
N LEU A 259 -9.03 9.73 37.03
CA LEU A 259 -10.03 8.67 37.16
C LEU A 259 -11.21 8.75 36.17
N MET A 260 -11.80 9.94 35.96
CA MET A 260 -12.92 10.10 35.03
C MET A 260 -12.53 9.85 33.57
N CYS A 261 -11.31 10.21 33.18
CA CYS A 261 -10.78 9.87 31.84
C CYS A 261 -10.66 8.35 31.72
N ASP A 262 -10.06 7.71 32.72
CA ASP A 262 -9.75 6.29 32.66
C ASP A 262 -10.97 5.36 32.61
N ILE A 263 -12.04 5.70 33.35
CA ILE A 263 -13.30 4.94 33.30
C ILE A 263 -13.89 4.92 31.88
N LEU A 264 -13.62 5.95 31.09
CA LEU A 264 -14.13 6.09 29.73
C LEU A 264 -13.15 5.59 28.66
N TRP A 265 -11.84 5.57 28.92
CA TRP A 265 -10.80 5.35 27.89
C TRP A 265 -9.85 4.17 28.14
N ALA A 266 -9.85 3.58 29.34
CA ALA A 266 -8.92 2.49 29.63
C ALA A 266 -9.33 1.20 28.91
N ASP A 267 -8.33 0.44 28.46
CA ASP A 267 -8.51 -0.83 27.75
C ASP A 267 -7.80 -1.97 28.49
N PRO A 268 -8.26 -3.23 28.39
CA PRO A 268 -7.45 -4.37 28.80
C PRO A 268 -6.21 -4.49 27.91
N LEU A 269 -5.09 -4.99 28.45
CA LEU A 269 -3.91 -5.31 27.64
C LEU A 269 -4.26 -6.24 26.46
N GLU A 270 -3.53 -6.12 25.34
CA GLU A 270 -3.74 -7.00 24.19
C GLU A 270 -3.52 -8.49 24.55
N GLU A 271 -2.47 -8.75 25.34
CA GLU A 271 -2.14 -10.05 25.93
C GLU A 271 -2.82 -10.29 27.30
N PHE A 272 -3.97 -9.68 27.58
CA PHE A 272 -4.63 -9.77 28.89
C PHE A 272 -4.83 -11.22 29.36
N GLY A 273 -4.30 -11.54 30.53
CA GLY A 273 -4.26 -12.87 31.11
C GLY A 273 -3.06 -13.73 30.69
N GLN A 274 -2.20 -13.28 29.78
CA GLN A 274 -0.96 -13.95 29.37
C GLN A 274 0.25 -13.02 29.50
N GLU A 275 0.13 -11.99 30.33
CA GLU A 275 1.12 -10.93 30.45
C GLU A 275 2.46 -11.43 30.99
N LYS A 276 3.55 -10.89 30.44
CA LYS A 276 4.91 -11.14 30.94
C LYS A 276 5.33 -10.19 32.05
N THR A 277 4.78 -8.99 32.05
CA THR A 277 5.01 -7.98 33.08
C THR A 277 3.99 -8.13 34.21
N SER A 278 4.41 -7.81 35.43
CA SER A 278 3.54 -7.80 36.61
C SER A 278 2.92 -6.43 36.87
N GLU A 279 3.06 -5.48 35.94
CA GLU A 279 2.54 -4.13 36.11
C GLU A 279 1.01 -4.12 36.01
N PHE A 280 0.37 -3.31 36.85
CA PHE A 280 -1.09 -3.23 36.88
C PHE A 280 -1.64 -2.35 35.76
N PHE A 281 -0.93 -1.25 35.49
CA PHE A 281 -1.35 -0.23 34.53
C PHE A 281 -0.14 0.20 33.70
N ILE A 282 -0.32 0.23 32.38
CA ILE A 282 0.67 0.68 31.39
C ILE A 282 0.01 1.77 30.56
N HIS A 283 0.75 2.78 30.09
CA HIS A 283 0.13 3.84 29.28
C HIS A 283 -0.53 3.28 28.00
N ASN A 284 -1.76 3.72 27.71
CA ASN A 284 -2.50 3.29 26.52
C ASN A 284 -2.08 4.08 25.27
N HIS A 285 -1.08 3.55 24.58
CA HIS A 285 -0.58 4.13 23.33
C HIS A 285 -1.52 3.96 22.13
N VAL A 286 -2.53 3.07 22.22
CA VAL A 286 -3.57 2.93 21.19
C VAL A 286 -4.49 4.13 21.25
N ARG A 287 -4.92 4.54 22.44
CA ARG A 287 -5.80 5.70 22.66
C ARG A 287 -5.05 7.04 22.72
N GLY A 288 -3.77 7.02 23.12
CA GLY A 288 -2.97 8.24 23.32
C GLY A 288 -3.27 8.98 24.64
N CYS A 289 -4.17 8.42 25.46
CA CYS A 289 -4.50 8.87 26.82
C CYS A 289 -4.85 7.63 27.66
N SER A 290 -5.01 7.80 28.98
CA SER A 290 -5.35 6.69 29.89
C SER A 290 -4.34 5.51 29.88
N TYR A 291 -4.81 4.32 30.29
CA TYR A 291 -4.00 3.15 30.60
C TYR A 291 -4.57 1.86 30.02
N PHE A 292 -3.68 0.95 29.64
CA PHE A 292 -3.97 -0.46 29.60
C PHE A 292 -3.94 -1.04 31.01
N PHE A 293 -4.98 -1.78 31.40
CA PHE A 293 -5.00 -2.50 32.67
C PHE A 293 -4.79 -4.00 32.48
N SER A 294 -4.04 -4.62 33.39
CA SER A 294 -3.68 -6.05 33.30
C SER A 294 -4.65 -6.96 34.04
N TYR A 295 -4.59 -8.26 33.75
CA TYR A 295 -5.35 -9.30 34.46
C TYR A 295 -5.10 -9.31 35.97
N PRO A 296 -3.85 -9.15 36.47
CA PRO A 296 -3.60 -8.93 37.89
C PRO A 296 -4.33 -7.70 38.46
N ALA A 297 -4.36 -6.57 37.75
CA ALA A 297 -5.07 -5.38 38.20
C ALA A 297 -6.58 -5.63 38.32
N ALA A 298 -7.17 -6.28 37.32
CA ALA A 298 -8.57 -6.68 37.34
C ALA A 298 -8.89 -7.63 38.50
N CYS A 299 -8.07 -8.66 38.72
CA CYS A 299 -8.26 -9.59 39.83
C CYS A 299 -8.16 -8.89 41.20
N ALA A 300 -7.15 -8.03 41.38
CA ALA A 300 -6.96 -7.29 42.62
C ALA A 300 -8.15 -6.36 42.92
N PHE A 301 -8.68 -5.68 41.90
CA PHE A 301 -9.86 -4.84 42.05
C PHE A 301 -11.12 -5.66 42.39
N LEU A 302 -11.36 -6.77 41.69
CA LEU A 302 -12.51 -7.65 41.90
C LEU A 302 -12.51 -8.26 43.31
N GLU A 303 -11.36 -8.77 43.76
CA GLU A 303 -11.22 -9.33 45.12
C GLU A 303 -11.43 -8.26 46.19
N LYS A 304 -10.84 -7.08 46.01
CA LYS A 304 -10.97 -5.97 46.97
C LYS A 304 -12.41 -5.46 47.11
N ASN A 305 -13.17 -5.47 46.02
CA ASN A 305 -14.55 -4.96 45.99
C ASN A 305 -15.62 -6.05 46.08
N ASN A 306 -15.22 -7.31 46.28
CA ASN A 306 -16.12 -8.47 46.33
C ASN A 306 -17.05 -8.56 45.10
N LEU A 307 -16.47 -8.35 43.92
CA LEU A 307 -17.16 -8.43 42.63
C LEU A 307 -16.72 -9.68 41.86
N LEU A 308 -17.59 -10.14 40.96
CA LEU A 308 -17.39 -11.32 40.15
C LEU A 308 -16.64 -11.03 38.85
N SER A 309 -16.96 -9.91 38.18
CA SER A 309 -16.40 -9.54 36.88
C SER A 309 -16.63 -8.07 36.53
N ILE A 310 -15.89 -7.58 35.54
CA ILE A 310 -16.05 -6.25 34.94
C ILE A 310 -16.69 -6.43 33.56
N ILE A 311 -17.81 -5.77 33.31
CA ILE A 311 -18.46 -5.71 31.99
C ILE A 311 -18.18 -4.34 31.39
N ARG A 312 -17.66 -4.31 30.17
CA ARG A 312 -17.29 -3.08 29.48
C ARG A 312 -17.58 -3.10 27.98
N ALA A 313 -17.36 -1.99 27.28
CA ALA A 313 -17.67 -1.83 25.86
C ALA A 313 -16.46 -1.32 25.04
N HIS A 314 -16.51 -0.16 24.37
CA HIS A 314 -15.39 0.67 23.85
C HIS A 314 -14.41 0.07 22.80
N GLU A 315 -14.27 -1.25 22.69
CA GLU A 315 -13.43 -1.89 21.66
C GLU A 315 -14.29 -2.79 20.77
N ALA A 316 -14.29 -2.51 19.46
CA ALA A 316 -14.96 -3.33 18.46
C ALA A 316 -14.48 -4.80 18.53
N GLN A 317 -15.44 -5.73 18.44
CA GLN A 317 -15.19 -7.18 18.46
C GLN A 317 -15.85 -7.83 17.25
N ASP A 318 -15.14 -8.71 16.55
CA ASP A 318 -15.68 -9.43 15.38
C ASP A 318 -16.94 -10.23 15.72
N ALA A 319 -16.95 -10.90 16.88
CA ALA A 319 -18.11 -11.62 17.38
C ALA A 319 -19.14 -10.73 18.11
N GLY A 320 -18.90 -9.42 18.23
CA GLY A 320 -19.70 -8.50 19.05
C GLY A 320 -19.47 -8.65 20.57
N TYR A 321 -18.61 -9.57 20.99
CA TYR A 321 -18.20 -9.70 22.40
C TYR A 321 -16.83 -10.38 22.52
N ARG A 322 -16.21 -10.22 23.69
CA ARG A 322 -15.00 -10.97 24.10
C ARG A 322 -15.05 -11.31 25.58
N MET A 323 -14.83 -12.58 25.88
CA MET A 323 -14.71 -13.09 27.25
C MET A 323 -13.22 -13.25 27.57
N TYR A 324 -12.73 -12.55 28.59
CA TYR A 324 -11.32 -12.59 28.97
C TYR A 324 -11.03 -13.73 29.96
N ARG A 325 -9.76 -13.87 30.34
CA ARG A 325 -9.28 -14.91 31.25
C ARG A 325 -10.14 -15.00 32.53
N LYS A 326 -10.47 -16.22 32.92
CA LYS A 326 -11.23 -16.51 34.13
C LYS A 326 -10.41 -16.24 35.39
N THR A 327 -11.03 -15.65 36.41
CA THR A 327 -10.42 -15.51 37.74
C THR A 327 -10.12 -16.89 38.33
N ARG A 328 -9.07 -16.98 39.15
CA ARG A 328 -8.71 -18.25 39.82
C ARG A 328 -9.68 -18.60 40.95
N THR A 329 -10.25 -17.58 41.59
CA THR A 329 -11.11 -17.71 42.78
C THR A 329 -12.52 -18.16 42.42
N THR A 330 -13.13 -17.59 41.37
CA THR A 330 -14.53 -17.88 41.01
C THR A 330 -14.68 -18.71 39.75
N GLY A 331 -13.64 -18.84 38.93
CA GLY A 331 -13.71 -19.53 37.64
C GLY A 331 -14.57 -18.80 36.60
N PHE A 332 -14.94 -17.55 36.87
CA PHE A 332 -15.73 -16.68 36.00
C PHE A 332 -14.82 -15.72 35.22
N PRO A 333 -15.14 -15.34 33.95
CA PRO A 333 -14.35 -14.34 33.21
C PRO A 333 -14.12 -13.08 34.04
N SER A 334 -12.88 -12.62 34.18
CA SER A 334 -12.59 -11.43 35.00
C SER A 334 -13.08 -10.14 34.32
N VAL A 335 -13.02 -10.09 32.99
CA VAL A 335 -13.46 -8.97 32.17
C VAL A 335 -14.28 -9.52 30.99
N MET A 336 -15.27 -8.74 30.55
CA MET A 336 -16.10 -9.03 29.39
C MET A 336 -16.28 -7.75 28.58
N THR A 337 -15.94 -7.79 27.30
CA THR A 337 -16.24 -6.70 26.34
C THR A 337 -17.51 -7.05 25.58
N ILE A 338 -18.47 -6.14 25.53
CA ILE A 338 -19.71 -6.22 24.75
C ILE A 338 -19.72 -5.07 23.75
N PHE A 339 -19.98 -5.37 22.47
CA PHE A 339 -20.01 -4.39 21.40
C PHE A 339 -21.30 -4.56 20.59
N SER A 340 -22.08 -3.49 20.46
CA SER A 340 -23.47 -3.58 19.98
C SER A 340 -23.73 -2.90 18.62
N ALA A 341 -22.67 -2.49 17.90
CA ALA A 341 -22.71 -1.95 16.54
C ALA A 341 -22.26 -3.00 15.50
N PRO A 342 -23.17 -3.68 14.78
CA PRO A 342 -22.81 -4.69 13.79
C PRO A 342 -22.37 -4.03 12.48
N ASN A 343 -21.49 -4.68 11.71
CA ASN A 343 -20.88 -4.12 10.50
C ASN A 343 -20.42 -2.66 10.70
N TYR A 344 -19.67 -2.44 11.78
CA TYR A 344 -19.26 -1.11 12.20
C TYR A 344 -18.59 -0.35 11.04
N LEU A 345 -18.95 0.93 10.88
CA LEU A 345 -18.54 1.80 9.77
C LEU A 345 -18.88 1.29 8.36
N ASP A 346 -19.83 0.36 8.23
CA ASP A 346 -20.16 -0.33 6.97
C ASP A 346 -19.02 -1.15 6.33
N VAL A 347 -17.95 -1.39 7.08
CA VAL A 347 -16.69 -1.97 6.56
C VAL A 347 -16.19 -3.13 7.43
N TYR A 348 -16.34 -3.06 8.76
CA TYR A 348 -15.77 -4.07 9.66
C TYR A 348 -16.40 -5.46 9.50
N ASN A 349 -17.64 -5.54 9.01
CA ASN A 349 -18.41 -6.77 8.82
C ASN A 349 -18.52 -7.66 10.10
N ASN A 350 -18.34 -7.06 11.27
CA ASN A 350 -18.48 -7.74 12.55
C ASN A 350 -19.94 -8.02 12.91
N LYS A 351 -20.16 -8.98 13.80
CA LYS A 351 -21.42 -9.13 14.53
C LYS A 351 -21.49 -8.13 15.67
N ALA A 352 -22.71 -7.83 16.11
CA ALA A 352 -22.96 -7.20 17.40
C ALA A 352 -23.48 -8.23 18.40
N ALA A 353 -23.39 -7.91 19.69
CA ALA A 353 -24.02 -8.71 20.73
C ALA A 353 -24.62 -7.85 21.85
N VAL A 354 -25.57 -8.45 22.57
CA VAL A 354 -26.04 -8.00 23.87
C VAL A 354 -25.90 -9.12 24.90
N LEU A 355 -25.66 -8.76 26.16
CA LEU A 355 -25.56 -9.69 27.27
C LEU A 355 -26.87 -9.70 28.03
N LYS A 356 -27.60 -10.82 27.99
CA LYS A 356 -28.81 -11.04 28.78
C LYS A 356 -28.47 -11.84 30.03
N TYR A 357 -28.60 -11.23 31.20
CA TYR A 357 -28.38 -11.90 32.48
C TYR A 357 -29.72 -12.13 33.17
N GLU A 358 -30.12 -13.40 33.32
CA GLU A 358 -31.39 -13.82 33.90
C GLU A 358 -31.24 -15.22 34.50
N ASN A 359 -31.90 -15.50 35.64
CA ASN A 359 -31.86 -16.81 36.31
C ASN A 359 -30.43 -17.30 36.63
N ASN A 360 -29.53 -16.38 37.01
CA ASN A 360 -28.09 -16.61 37.20
C ASN A 360 -27.35 -17.15 35.97
N VAL A 361 -27.95 -17.06 34.79
CA VAL A 361 -27.36 -17.45 33.51
C VAL A 361 -27.05 -16.20 32.70
N MET A 362 -25.83 -16.15 32.18
CA MET A 362 -25.40 -15.12 31.26
C MET A 362 -25.50 -15.65 29.83
N ASN A 363 -26.38 -15.06 29.03
CA ASN A 363 -26.63 -15.45 27.66
C ASN A 363 -26.22 -14.32 26.71
N ILE A 364 -25.35 -14.62 25.76
CA ILE A 364 -24.90 -13.64 24.77
C ILE A 364 -25.77 -13.83 23.52
N ARG A 365 -26.48 -12.77 23.14
CA ARG A 365 -27.31 -12.77 21.93
C ARG A 365 -26.63 -11.94 20.86
N GLN A 366 -26.11 -12.61 19.84
CA GLN A 366 -25.49 -11.97 18.69
C GLN A 366 -26.54 -11.60 17.63
N PHE A 367 -26.29 -10.53 16.88
CA PHE A 367 -27.09 -10.11 15.73
C PHE A 367 -26.22 -9.47 14.64
N ASN A 368 -26.71 -9.50 13.41
CA ASN A 368 -26.05 -8.91 12.24
C ASN A 368 -26.62 -7.52 11.95
N CYS A 369 -25.99 -6.80 11.01
CA CYS A 369 -26.42 -5.47 10.60
C CYS A 369 -27.75 -5.48 9.85
N THR A 370 -28.41 -4.33 9.88
CA THR A 370 -29.68 -4.03 9.22
C THR A 370 -29.42 -2.96 8.17
N PRO A 371 -30.02 -3.05 6.97
CA PRO A 371 -29.92 -1.99 5.98
C PRO A 371 -30.38 -0.64 6.55
N HIS A 372 -29.64 0.42 6.22
CA HIS A 372 -29.99 1.79 6.55
C HIS A 372 -29.87 2.70 5.32
N PRO A 373 -30.52 3.88 5.32
CA PRO A 373 -30.38 4.87 4.27
C PRO A 373 -28.94 5.34 4.11
N TYR A 374 -28.60 5.65 2.87
CA TYR A 374 -27.30 6.19 2.52
C TYR A 374 -27.27 7.70 2.69
N TRP A 375 -26.17 8.19 3.25
CA TRP A 375 -25.87 9.60 3.40
C TRP A 375 -24.47 9.84 2.84
N LEU A 376 -24.30 10.93 2.09
CA LEU A 376 -22.97 11.35 1.66
C LEU A 376 -22.11 11.73 2.87
N PRO A 377 -20.78 11.59 2.77
CA PRO A 377 -19.87 11.98 3.83
C PRO A 377 -20.19 13.37 4.37
N ASN A 378 -20.15 13.52 5.70
CA ASN A 378 -20.38 14.80 6.37
C ASN A 378 -21.74 15.47 6.05
N PHE A 379 -22.76 14.69 5.71
CA PHE A 379 -24.10 15.18 5.36
C PHE A 379 -24.13 16.16 4.19
N MET A 380 -23.18 16.02 3.25
CA MET A 380 -23.11 16.87 2.07
C MET A 380 -24.34 16.69 1.17
N ASP A 381 -24.90 17.79 0.68
CA ASP A 381 -25.96 17.72 -0.32
C ASP A 381 -25.40 17.41 -1.72
N VAL A 382 -26.24 16.83 -2.56
CA VAL A 382 -25.85 16.37 -3.90
C VAL A 382 -25.37 17.50 -4.82
N PHE A 383 -25.78 18.76 -4.58
CA PHE A 383 -25.28 19.90 -5.37
C PHE A 383 -23.87 20.27 -4.93
N THR A 384 -23.62 20.40 -3.64
CA THR A 384 -22.27 20.65 -3.11
C THR A 384 -21.29 19.57 -3.55
N TRP A 385 -21.73 18.31 -3.60
CA TRP A 385 -20.93 17.18 -4.07
C TRP A 385 -20.66 17.23 -5.59
N SER A 386 -21.68 17.46 -6.41
CA SER A 386 -21.58 17.31 -7.88
C SER A 386 -21.16 18.57 -8.65
N LEU A 387 -21.52 19.77 -8.16
CA LEU A 387 -21.21 21.04 -8.80
C LEU A 387 -19.70 21.23 -9.09
N PRO A 388 -18.78 20.83 -8.18
CA PRO A 388 -17.37 20.59 -8.48
C PRO A 388 -17.06 19.95 -9.82
N PHE A 389 -17.54 18.72 -9.99
CA PHE A 389 -17.28 17.85 -11.11
C PHE A 389 -17.95 18.39 -12.37
N VAL A 390 -19.18 18.90 -12.25
CA VAL A 390 -19.87 19.56 -13.36
C VAL A 390 -19.05 20.76 -13.86
N GLY A 391 -18.54 21.59 -12.95
CA GLY A 391 -17.69 22.73 -13.29
C GLY A 391 -16.41 22.32 -14.03
N GLU A 392 -15.74 21.28 -13.55
CA GLU A 392 -14.55 20.69 -14.20
C GLU A 392 -14.89 20.22 -15.62
N LYS A 393 -15.90 19.35 -15.78
CA LYS A 393 -16.23 18.76 -17.08
C LYS A 393 -16.74 19.76 -18.10
N ILE A 394 -17.49 20.77 -17.67
CA ILE A 394 -17.87 21.88 -18.56
C ILE A 394 -16.63 22.66 -18.98
N THR A 395 -15.68 22.89 -18.07
CA THR A 395 -14.45 23.62 -18.40
C THR A 395 -13.54 22.82 -19.33
N ASP A 396 -13.38 21.51 -19.09
CA ASP A 396 -12.65 20.60 -19.97
C ASP A 396 -13.27 20.58 -21.37
N MET A 397 -14.60 20.47 -21.45
CA MET A 397 -15.33 20.51 -22.71
C MET A 397 -15.10 21.85 -23.44
N LEU A 398 -15.17 22.98 -22.73
CA LEU A 398 -14.91 24.29 -23.31
C LEU A 398 -13.46 24.43 -23.77
N ILE A 399 -12.49 23.94 -23.01
CA ILE A 399 -11.07 23.93 -23.40
C ILE A 399 -10.87 23.07 -24.65
N ALA A 400 -11.47 21.88 -24.71
CA ALA A 400 -11.41 21.01 -25.87
C ALA A 400 -12.01 21.69 -27.12
N ILE A 401 -13.17 22.34 -26.98
CA ILE A 401 -13.79 23.13 -28.05
C ILE A 401 -12.87 24.28 -28.48
N LEU A 402 -12.29 25.02 -27.52
CA LEU A 402 -11.42 26.17 -27.83
C LEU A 402 -10.10 25.76 -28.48
N ASN A 403 -9.60 24.57 -28.16
CA ASN A 403 -8.41 24.00 -28.78
C ASN A 403 -8.69 23.46 -30.20
N THR A 404 -9.95 23.41 -30.66
CA THR A 404 -10.25 23.13 -32.08
C THR A 404 -9.96 24.32 -32.99
N CYS A 405 -9.91 25.54 -32.46
CA CYS A 405 -9.44 26.71 -33.21
C CYS A 405 -7.91 26.80 -33.14
N SER A 406 -7.24 26.68 -34.28
CA SER A 406 -5.79 26.83 -34.33
C SER A 406 -5.38 28.29 -34.07
N LYS A 407 -4.13 28.48 -33.63
CA LYS A 407 -3.57 29.81 -33.43
C LYS A 407 -3.54 30.59 -34.75
N GLU A 408 -3.38 29.88 -35.88
CA GLU A 408 -3.47 30.44 -37.22
C GLU A 408 -4.89 30.90 -37.57
N GLU A 409 -5.96 30.12 -37.31
CA GLU A 409 -7.36 30.55 -37.59
C GLU A 409 -7.79 31.76 -36.73
N LEU A 410 -7.25 31.88 -35.53
CA LEU A 410 -7.45 33.03 -34.63
C LEU A 410 -6.67 34.29 -35.04
N GLU A 411 -5.71 34.15 -35.97
CA GLU A 411 -4.88 35.20 -36.55
C GLU A 411 -5.26 35.50 -38.02
N GLU A 412 -5.84 34.54 -38.76
CA GLU A 412 -6.07 34.61 -40.22
C GLU A 412 -7.43 35.17 -40.66
N GLU A 413 -8.45 35.29 -39.80
CA GLU A 413 -9.69 35.99 -40.17
C GLU A 413 -9.59 37.52 -40.00
N THR A 414 -8.61 38.13 -40.64
CA THR A 414 -8.77 39.48 -41.22
C THR A 414 -8.97 39.31 -42.72
N PRO A 415 -10.18 39.57 -43.27
CA PRO A 415 -10.39 39.43 -44.70
C PRO A 415 -9.50 40.44 -45.44
N THR A 416 -8.47 39.93 -46.10
CA THR A 416 -7.63 40.68 -47.04
C THR A 416 -8.44 40.94 -48.31
N GLY A 417 -9.29 41.96 -48.26
CA GLY A 417 -9.98 42.53 -49.40
C GLY A 417 -9.48 43.95 -49.69
N SER A 418 -8.35 44.04 -50.40
CA SER A 418 -7.90 45.19 -51.21
C SER A 418 -7.36 46.48 -50.52
N ILE A 419 -6.06 46.70 -50.78
CA ILE A 419 -5.34 47.98 -50.97
C ILE A 419 -4.61 48.62 -49.75
N SER A 420 -3.28 48.66 -49.91
CA SER A 420 -2.24 49.56 -49.35
C SER A 420 -1.85 49.48 -47.86
N SER A 421 -0.65 48.94 -47.64
CA SER A 421 0.46 49.45 -46.79
C SER A 421 0.16 50.42 -45.62
N GLY A 422 0.47 49.99 -44.39
CA GLY A 422 0.79 50.89 -43.26
C GLY A 422 0.82 50.20 -41.87
N PRO A 423 1.74 50.58 -40.95
CA PRO A 423 1.75 50.10 -39.57
C PRO A 423 0.88 51.02 -38.69
N ASN A 424 -0.22 50.52 -38.12
CA ASN A 424 -0.89 51.02 -36.89
C ASN A 424 -2.31 50.42 -36.75
N SER A 425 -2.59 49.76 -35.62
CA SER A 425 -3.96 49.45 -35.17
C SER A 425 -4.20 50.13 -33.82
N PRO A 426 -5.35 50.82 -33.59
CA PRO A 426 -5.58 51.59 -32.36
C PRO A 426 -6.00 50.73 -31.14
N PRO A 427 -5.78 51.20 -29.90
CA PRO A 427 -6.12 50.47 -28.67
C PRO A 427 -7.64 50.38 -28.40
N LEU A 428 -8.07 49.31 -27.70
CA LEU A 428 -9.46 48.92 -27.39
C LEU A 428 -10.37 50.01 -26.79
N ALA A 429 -9.80 51.06 -26.20
CA ALA A 429 -10.55 52.16 -25.58
C ALA A 429 -11.24 53.09 -26.59
N ASN A 430 -10.87 53.03 -27.87
CA ASN A 430 -11.39 53.92 -28.92
C ASN A 430 -12.34 53.21 -29.91
N MET A 431 -12.87 52.02 -29.58
CA MET A 431 -13.82 51.27 -30.42
C MET A 431 -15.25 51.36 -29.86
N ASP A 432 -16.24 51.43 -30.76
CA ASP A 432 -17.66 51.48 -30.43
C ASP A 432 -18.13 50.19 -29.71
N PRO A 433 -18.70 50.27 -28.49
CA PRO A 433 -19.13 49.11 -27.70
C PRO A 433 -20.16 48.19 -28.39
N GLU A 434 -20.94 48.71 -29.35
CA GLU A 434 -21.97 47.97 -30.08
C GLU A 434 -21.41 47.15 -31.26
N SER A 435 -20.19 47.46 -31.70
CA SER A 435 -19.51 46.81 -32.83
C SER A 435 -19.30 45.31 -32.62
N THR A 436 -19.57 44.52 -33.67
CA THR A 436 -19.36 43.06 -33.70
C THR A 436 -17.90 42.69 -33.44
N GLU A 437 -16.95 43.56 -33.81
CA GLU A 437 -15.51 43.35 -33.61
C GLU A 437 -15.09 43.59 -32.14
N PHE A 438 -15.71 44.57 -31.47
CA PHE A 438 -15.53 44.78 -30.03
C PHE A 438 -16.09 43.60 -29.23
N LYS A 439 -17.30 43.15 -29.56
CA LYS A 439 -17.95 41.97 -28.93
C LYS A 439 -17.11 40.69 -29.15
N ARG A 440 -16.58 40.46 -30.36
CA ARG A 440 -15.71 39.31 -30.68
C ARG A 440 -14.39 39.35 -29.90
N ARG A 441 -13.72 40.50 -29.79
CA ARG A 441 -12.47 40.65 -29.00
C ARG A 441 -12.71 40.56 -27.50
N ALA A 442 -13.82 41.11 -26.99
CA ALA A 442 -14.18 41.03 -25.58
C ALA A 442 -14.46 39.57 -25.16
N ILE A 443 -15.17 38.80 -26.00
CA ILE A 443 -15.43 37.37 -25.78
C ILE A 443 -14.11 36.58 -25.82
N LYS A 444 -13.23 36.81 -26.79
CA LYS A 444 -11.90 36.18 -26.88
C LYS A 444 -11.06 36.45 -25.63
N ASN A 445 -11.04 37.68 -25.13
CA ASN A 445 -10.31 38.04 -23.91
C ASN A 445 -10.94 37.46 -22.63
N LYS A 446 -12.28 37.38 -22.55
CA LYS A 446 -12.97 36.74 -21.43
C LYS A 446 -12.70 35.23 -21.39
N ILE A 447 -12.72 34.56 -22.53
CA ILE A 447 -12.42 33.13 -22.66
C ILE A 447 -10.97 32.83 -22.24
N LEU A 448 -10.00 33.63 -22.70
CA LEU A 448 -8.59 33.48 -22.31
C LEU A 448 -8.35 33.77 -20.83
N ALA A 449 -9.14 34.68 -20.22
CA ALA A 449 -9.09 34.94 -18.78
C ALA A 449 -9.70 33.78 -17.96
N ILE A 450 -10.82 33.21 -18.43
CA ILE A 450 -11.50 32.07 -17.80
C ILE A 450 -10.63 30.81 -17.84
N GLY A 451 -9.99 30.50 -18.98
CA GLY A 451 -9.05 29.37 -19.08
C GLY A 451 -7.82 29.49 -18.18
N ARG A 452 -7.42 30.72 -17.80
CA ARG A 452 -6.30 30.98 -16.89
C ARG A 452 -6.69 30.96 -15.41
N LEU A 453 -7.88 31.48 -15.07
CA LEU A 453 -8.44 31.35 -13.72
C LEU A 453 -8.78 29.89 -13.38
N SER A 454 -9.24 29.11 -14.37
CA SER A 454 -9.58 27.69 -14.18
C SER A 454 -8.42 26.85 -13.66
N ARG A 455 -7.17 27.09 -14.08
CA ARG A 455 -6.00 26.33 -13.61
C ARG A 455 -5.64 26.62 -12.16
N VAL A 456 -5.78 27.89 -11.73
CA VAL A 456 -5.54 28.27 -10.33
C VAL A 456 -6.64 27.72 -9.43
N PHE A 457 -7.90 27.78 -9.89
CA PHE A 457 -9.01 27.15 -9.18
C PHE A 457 -8.90 25.62 -9.13
N GLN A 458 -8.38 24.98 -10.18
CA GLN A 458 -8.11 23.54 -10.20
C GLN A 458 -7.05 23.15 -9.16
N VAL A 459 -5.94 23.88 -9.05
CA VAL A 459 -4.88 23.61 -8.05
C VAL A 459 -5.38 23.86 -6.62
N LEU A 460 -6.07 24.97 -6.37
CA LEU A 460 -6.64 25.28 -5.05
C LEU A 460 -7.71 24.26 -4.65
N ARG A 461 -8.42 23.68 -5.63
CA ARG A 461 -9.45 22.68 -5.44
C ARG A 461 -8.89 21.28 -5.23
N GLU A 462 -7.90 20.85 -6.00
CA GLU A 462 -7.18 19.59 -5.81
C GLU A 462 -6.55 19.50 -4.41
N GLU A 463 -5.99 20.61 -3.90
CA GLU A 463 -5.48 20.68 -2.53
C GLU A 463 -6.62 20.70 -1.49
N SER A 464 -7.77 21.35 -1.77
CA SER A 464 -8.94 21.30 -0.86
C SER A 464 -9.59 19.91 -0.79
N GLU A 465 -9.61 19.17 -1.89
CA GLU A 465 -10.14 17.80 -1.97
C GLU A 465 -9.20 16.79 -1.30
N ARG A 466 -7.87 17.02 -1.36
CA ARG A 466 -6.88 16.27 -0.56
C ARG A 466 -6.97 16.52 0.94
N VAL A 467 -7.42 17.71 1.35
CA VAL A 467 -7.47 18.12 2.76
C VAL A 467 -8.76 17.67 3.45
N THR A 468 -9.88 17.51 2.76
CA THR A 468 -11.19 17.43 3.45
C THR A 468 -11.88 16.07 3.43
N GLU A 469 -11.58 15.13 2.53
CA GLU A 469 -12.44 13.91 2.41
C GLU A 469 -11.75 12.55 2.28
N LEU A 470 -10.42 12.46 2.22
CA LEU A 470 -9.71 11.18 2.02
C LEU A 470 -8.65 10.84 3.06
N LYS A 471 -8.31 11.78 3.95
CA LYS A 471 -7.35 11.55 5.03
C LYS A 471 -7.97 10.78 6.21
N THR A 472 -9.25 10.99 6.50
CA THR A 472 -9.93 10.40 7.67
C THR A 472 -10.46 8.98 7.44
N ALA A 473 -10.65 8.57 6.17
CA ALA A 473 -11.23 7.26 5.83
C ALA A 473 -10.26 6.27 5.15
N SER A 474 -9.02 6.65 4.80
CA SER A 474 -8.14 5.78 3.99
C SER A 474 -6.63 5.86 4.27
N GLY A 475 -6.20 6.30 5.46
CA GLY A 475 -4.79 6.12 5.87
C GLY A 475 -3.73 6.70 4.91
N GLY A 476 -4.08 7.70 4.10
CA GLY A 476 -3.12 8.53 3.36
C GLY A 476 -2.66 8.04 1.97
N ARG A 477 -3.17 6.95 1.38
CA ARG A 477 -2.87 6.61 -0.03
C ARG A 477 -4.00 5.81 -0.69
N LEU A 478 -4.66 6.40 -1.70
CA LEU A 478 -5.51 5.66 -2.64
C LEU A 478 -4.83 5.62 -4.03
N PRO A 479 -4.82 4.47 -4.72
CA PRO A 479 -4.42 4.37 -6.12
C PRO A 479 -5.30 5.27 -7.01
N ALA A 480 -4.70 5.89 -8.03
CA ALA A 480 -5.46 6.63 -9.04
C ALA A 480 -6.40 5.67 -9.78
N GLY A 481 -7.71 5.77 -9.51
CA GLY A 481 -8.75 4.89 -10.07
C GLY A 481 -9.84 4.50 -9.07
N THR A 482 -9.53 4.46 -7.76
CA THR A 482 -10.53 4.11 -6.73
C THR A 482 -11.63 5.17 -6.61
N LEU A 483 -11.32 6.43 -6.92
CA LEU A 483 -12.30 7.53 -7.00
C LEU A 483 -13.33 7.35 -8.14
N MET A 484 -12.98 6.66 -9.23
CA MET A 484 -13.94 6.35 -10.30
C MET A 484 -14.92 5.22 -9.94
N LEU A 485 -14.56 4.36 -8.98
CA LEU A 485 -15.38 3.22 -8.53
C LEU A 485 -16.25 3.54 -7.31
N GLY A 486 -16.14 4.75 -6.74
CA GLY A 486 -16.94 5.19 -5.59
C GLY A 486 -16.79 4.29 -4.36
N ALA A 487 -17.86 4.16 -3.56
CA ALA A 487 -17.88 3.35 -2.34
C ALA A 487 -17.59 1.85 -2.58
N GLU A 488 -17.81 1.35 -3.80
CA GLU A 488 -17.54 -0.05 -4.15
C GLU A 488 -16.04 -0.35 -4.27
N GLY A 489 -15.24 0.62 -4.73
CA GLY A 489 -13.78 0.47 -4.81
C GLY A 489 -13.10 0.34 -3.44
N ILE A 490 -13.66 0.98 -2.41
CA ILE A 490 -13.17 0.89 -1.03
C ILE A 490 -13.61 -0.44 -0.40
N LYS A 491 -14.86 -0.87 -0.62
CA LYS A 491 -15.37 -2.18 -0.17
C LYS A 491 -14.62 -3.37 -0.79
N GLN A 492 -14.07 -3.20 -1.98
CA GLN A 492 -13.23 -4.22 -2.64
C GLN A 492 -11.79 -4.26 -2.11
N ALA A 493 -11.33 -3.25 -1.36
CA ALA A 493 -9.96 -3.19 -0.83
C ALA A 493 -9.85 -3.69 0.62
N ILE A 494 -10.95 -3.69 1.38
CA ILE A 494 -10.99 -4.10 2.80
C ILE A 494 -11.81 -5.39 2.90
N HIS A 495 -11.13 -6.53 3.09
CA HIS A 495 -11.78 -7.85 3.09
C HIS A 495 -11.95 -8.48 4.48
N SER A 496 -11.28 -7.97 5.52
CA SER A 496 -11.32 -8.55 6.86
C SER A 496 -11.53 -7.52 7.98
N PHE A 497 -12.04 -7.99 9.13
CA PHE A 497 -12.21 -7.21 10.35
C PHE A 497 -10.90 -6.54 10.80
N GLU A 498 -9.77 -7.26 10.71
CA GLU A 498 -8.46 -6.73 11.10
C GLU A 498 -7.97 -5.61 10.18
N ASP A 499 -8.26 -5.70 8.88
CA ASP A 499 -7.90 -4.66 7.92
C ASP A 499 -8.69 -3.38 8.18
N ALA A 500 -10.00 -3.51 8.42
CA ALA A 500 -10.85 -2.39 8.83
C ALA A 500 -10.34 -1.74 10.12
N ARG A 501 -10.03 -2.56 11.13
CA ARG A 501 -9.47 -2.10 12.42
C ARG A 501 -8.14 -1.35 12.26
N LYS A 502 -7.25 -1.81 11.38
CA LYS A 502 -5.95 -1.16 11.12
C LYS A 502 -6.11 0.21 10.47
N VAL A 503 -7.00 0.32 9.48
CA VAL A 503 -7.28 1.61 8.81
C VAL A 503 -7.91 2.60 9.79
N ASP A 504 -8.70 2.10 10.73
CA ASP A 504 -9.47 2.92 11.66
C ASP A 504 -8.74 3.27 12.97
N LEU A 505 -7.56 2.67 13.22
CA LEU A 505 -6.81 2.82 14.47
C LEU A 505 -6.51 4.29 14.84
N GLN A 506 -6.42 5.19 13.85
CA GLN A 506 -6.21 6.63 14.10
C GLN A 506 -7.46 7.31 14.68
N ASN A 507 -8.66 6.87 14.28
CA ASN A 507 -9.92 7.39 14.77
C ASN A 507 -10.27 6.83 16.16
N GLU A 508 -9.62 5.74 16.57
CA GLU A 508 -9.73 5.18 17.92
C GLU A 508 -8.91 5.94 18.97
N ARG A 509 -8.07 6.90 18.54
CA ARG A 509 -7.26 7.78 19.42
C ARG A 509 -8.05 8.99 19.90
N LEU A 510 -7.65 9.53 21.05
CA LEU A 510 -8.06 10.86 21.48
C LEU A 510 -7.62 11.89 20.41
N PRO A 511 -8.56 12.67 19.85
CA PRO A 511 -8.22 13.68 18.84
C PRO A 511 -7.27 14.76 19.39
N PRO A 512 -6.47 15.40 18.53
CA PRO A 512 -5.67 16.57 18.92
C PRO A 512 -6.57 17.74 19.35
N SER A 513 -6.03 18.66 20.14
CA SER A 513 -6.79 19.83 20.61
C SER A 513 -7.17 20.77 19.46
N GLN A 514 -8.29 21.50 19.59
CA GLN A 514 -8.74 22.46 18.56
C GLN A 514 -7.67 23.49 18.18
N GLU A 515 -6.82 23.92 19.12
CA GLU A 515 -5.74 24.87 18.86
C GLU A 515 -4.65 24.25 17.97
N GLU A 516 -4.32 22.97 18.20
CA GLU A 516 -3.37 22.22 17.37
C GLU A 516 -3.92 21.98 15.96
N VAL A 517 -5.22 21.64 15.84
CA VAL A 517 -5.89 21.49 14.55
C VAL A 517 -5.86 22.80 13.77
N ARG A 518 -6.32 23.91 14.38
CA ARG A 518 -6.33 25.24 13.73
C ARG A 518 -4.93 25.67 13.28
N ARG A 519 -3.91 25.46 14.13
CA ARG A 519 -2.52 25.77 13.77
C ARG A 519 -2.04 24.93 12.59
N SER A 520 -2.39 23.64 12.55
CA SER A 520 -2.02 22.74 11.45
C SER A 520 -2.74 23.11 10.15
N GLU A 521 -4.02 23.46 10.21
CA GLU A 521 -4.81 23.93 9.06
C GLU A 521 -4.28 25.26 8.52
N GLU A 522 -3.97 26.22 9.39
CA GLU A 522 -3.41 27.51 9.01
C GLU A 522 -2.04 27.34 8.33
N GLN A 523 -1.19 26.46 8.88
CA GLN A 523 0.10 26.14 8.30
C GLN A 523 -0.05 25.46 6.93
N SER A 524 -0.90 24.43 6.82
CA SER A 524 -1.15 23.74 5.55
C SER A 524 -1.74 24.68 4.49
N ARG A 525 -2.64 25.58 4.87
CA ARG A 525 -3.20 26.60 3.97
C ARG A 525 -2.15 27.59 3.51
N ALA A 526 -1.25 28.02 4.40
CA ALA A 526 -0.14 28.92 4.06
C ALA A 526 0.83 28.26 3.08
N GLU A 527 1.20 27.00 3.33
CA GLU A 527 2.08 26.22 2.45
C GLU A 527 1.43 25.99 1.07
N ALA A 528 0.13 25.68 1.02
CA ALA A 528 -0.61 25.51 -0.23
C ALA A 528 -0.69 26.81 -1.04
N LEU A 529 -0.94 27.95 -0.37
CA LEU A 529 -0.92 29.27 -1.01
C LEU A 529 0.47 29.64 -1.55
N GLU A 530 1.53 29.31 -0.81
CA GLU A 530 2.91 29.54 -1.25
C GLU A 530 3.28 28.67 -2.45
N LYS A 531 2.85 27.39 -2.46
CA LYS A 531 3.04 26.47 -3.60
C LYS A 531 2.29 26.96 -4.84
N ALA A 532 1.02 27.33 -4.69
CA ALA A 532 0.22 27.89 -5.79
C ALA A 532 0.84 29.19 -6.34
N ALA A 533 1.38 30.05 -5.47
CA ALA A 533 2.09 31.27 -5.89
C ALA A 533 3.37 30.96 -6.68
N LYS A 534 4.18 29.99 -6.23
CA LYS A 534 5.41 29.56 -6.95
C LYS A 534 5.10 28.91 -8.29
N GLU A 535 4.05 28.09 -8.36
CA GLU A 535 3.60 27.48 -9.62
C GLU A 535 3.07 28.55 -10.60
N ALA A 536 2.35 29.56 -10.09
CA ALA A 536 1.91 30.71 -10.86
C ALA A 536 3.08 31.61 -11.34
N GLU A 537 4.14 31.78 -10.54
CA GLU A 537 5.34 32.53 -10.91
C GLU A 537 6.20 31.83 -11.98
N ASN A 538 6.25 30.50 -11.95
CA ASN A 538 6.98 29.69 -12.92
C ASN A 538 6.24 29.51 -14.26
N ASP A 539 4.96 29.90 -14.34
CA ASP A 539 4.22 29.95 -15.60
C ASP A 539 4.56 31.25 -16.38
N THR A 540 5.47 31.11 -17.35
CA THR A 540 5.89 32.19 -18.26
C THR A 540 4.74 32.90 -18.99
N GLY A 541 3.59 32.22 -19.17
CA GLY A 541 2.38 32.79 -19.75
C GLY A 541 1.62 33.72 -18.81
N LEU A 542 1.70 33.49 -17.49
CA LEU A 542 1.05 34.27 -16.44
C LEU A 542 1.86 35.51 -16.07
N ALA A 543 3.20 35.39 -15.98
CA ALA A 543 4.13 36.50 -15.74
C ALA A 543 4.03 37.62 -16.80
N THR A 544 3.75 37.24 -18.04
CA THR A 544 3.54 38.16 -19.17
C THR A 544 2.23 38.97 -19.04
N VAL A 545 1.25 38.43 -18.31
CA VAL A 545 -0.08 39.02 -18.09
C VAL A 545 -0.09 39.87 -16.82
N ALA A 546 0.56 39.44 -15.75
CA ALA A 546 0.77 40.24 -14.54
C ALA A 546 1.50 41.56 -14.83
N ARG A 547 2.48 41.52 -15.77
CA ARG A 547 3.14 42.73 -16.30
C ARG A 547 2.23 43.63 -17.14
N ARG A 548 1.17 43.10 -17.76
CA ARG A 548 0.24 43.88 -18.60
C ARG A 548 -0.94 44.46 -17.82
N ILE A 549 -1.25 43.93 -16.63
CA ILE A 549 -2.39 44.36 -15.81
C ILE A 549 -1.99 45.41 -14.75
N SER A 550 -0.71 45.51 -14.39
CA SER A 550 -0.23 46.55 -13.46
C SER A 550 -0.05 47.90 -14.18
N ILE A 551 -1.09 48.74 -14.17
CA ILE A 551 -1.01 50.14 -14.54
C ILE A 551 -0.72 50.96 -13.28
N ARG A 552 0.54 51.37 -13.06
CA ARG A 552 0.92 52.61 -12.36
C ARG A 552 2.31 53.10 -12.85
N PRO A 553 2.53 54.42 -13.02
CA PRO A 553 3.71 54.96 -13.69
C PRO A 553 4.93 55.06 -12.76
N PRO A 554 6.17 55.10 -13.32
CA PRO A 554 7.40 55.12 -12.53
C PRO A 554 7.83 56.54 -12.15
N THR A 555 8.28 56.72 -10.92
CA THR A 555 9.10 57.89 -10.52
C THR A 555 10.50 57.43 -10.16
N HIS A 556 11.49 58.02 -10.84
CA HIS A 556 12.91 57.86 -10.60
C HIS A 556 13.34 58.27 -9.18
N ALA A 557 14.21 57.49 -8.56
CA ALA A 557 15.33 58.01 -7.79
C ALA A 557 16.45 56.97 -7.68
N ALA A 558 17.66 57.40 -8.02
CA ALA A 558 18.88 56.62 -8.02
C ALA A 558 19.44 56.42 -6.60
N THR A 559 20.18 55.33 -6.39
CA THR A 559 21.46 55.38 -5.65
C THR A 559 22.30 54.13 -5.92
N ARG A 560 23.60 54.38 -6.10
CA ARG A 560 24.67 53.45 -6.47
C ARG A 560 25.03 52.46 -5.34
N PRO A 561 25.71 51.34 -5.67
CA PRO A 561 26.15 50.34 -4.70
C PRO A 561 27.53 50.68 -4.14
N LEU A 562 27.74 50.50 -2.83
CA LEU A 562 29.07 50.39 -2.24
C LEU A 562 29.08 49.42 -1.05
N HIS A 563 30.15 48.62 -1.05
CA HIS A 563 30.77 47.90 0.07
C HIS A 563 30.14 46.58 0.56
N ALA A 564 30.71 45.51 0.03
CA ALA A 564 30.99 44.30 0.81
C ALA A 564 32.17 44.54 1.76
N PRO A 565 32.12 44.04 3.01
CA PRO A 565 33.31 43.71 3.76
C PRO A 565 33.61 42.21 3.61
N ARG A 566 34.84 41.92 3.22
CA ARG A 566 35.50 40.62 3.40
C ARG A 566 35.75 40.41 4.89
N PHE A 567 35.45 39.22 5.42
CA PHE A 567 36.19 38.68 6.56
C PHE A 567 36.61 37.22 6.32
N PHE A 568 37.93 37.09 6.18
CA PHE A 568 38.87 36.06 6.66
C PHE A 568 38.72 34.57 6.34
N SER A 569 39.85 34.10 5.80
CA SER A 569 40.38 32.75 5.71
C SER A 569 40.23 31.94 7.01
N ALA A 570 39.62 30.76 6.90
CA ALA A 570 39.79 29.71 7.89
C ALA A 570 41.15 29.04 7.69
N ALA A 571 42.10 29.39 8.56
CA ALA A 571 43.31 28.62 8.79
C ALA A 571 42.93 27.23 9.34
N ARG A 572 43.48 26.17 8.75
CA ARG A 572 43.56 24.84 9.32
C ARG A 572 44.14 24.93 10.74
N ARG A 573 43.30 24.74 11.75
CA ARG A 573 43.73 24.31 13.09
C ARG A 573 43.17 22.92 13.31
N ARG A 574 44.06 21.94 13.38
CA ARG A 574 43.82 20.69 14.10
C ARG A 574 43.67 21.04 15.58
N PRO A 575 42.60 20.61 16.28
CA PRO A 575 42.71 20.27 17.67
C PRO A 575 42.95 18.76 17.76
N ALA A 576 44.09 18.40 18.32
CA ALA A 576 44.26 17.12 18.97
C ALA A 576 43.19 17.04 20.08
N ALA A 577 42.22 16.15 19.90
CA ALA A 577 41.34 15.72 20.97
C ALA A 577 41.79 14.33 21.37
N THR A 578 42.58 14.27 22.45
CA THR A 578 42.65 13.13 23.36
C THR A 578 41.22 12.66 23.66
N LEU A 579 40.78 11.58 23.01
CA LEU A 579 39.56 10.88 23.38
C LEU A 579 39.96 9.66 24.20
N ALA A 580 39.77 9.83 25.50
CA ALA A 580 39.75 8.77 26.49
C ALA A 580 38.95 7.57 25.98
N SER A 581 39.43 6.39 26.37
CA SER A 581 38.74 5.09 26.34
C SER A 581 37.20 5.21 26.30
N ARG A 582 36.61 4.87 25.15
CA ARG A 582 35.14 4.79 24.92
C ARG A 582 34.46 3.62 25.67
N THR A 583 35.05 3.17 26.76
CA THR A 583 34.42 2.28 27.76
C THR A 583 33.90 3.05 28.98
N ALA A 584 33.96 4.38 28.98
CA ALA A 584 33.35 5.21 30.02
C ALA A 584 31.82 5.23 29.88
N ILE A 585 31.13 4.83 30.95
CA ILE A 585 29.68 4.61 31.04
C ILE A 585 28.85 5.91 30.81
N ASN A 586 29.49 7.09 30.73
CA ASN A 586 28.82 8.40 30.64
C ASN A 586 29.44 9.34 29.58
N ALA A 587 29.83 8.83 28.40
CA ALA A 587 30.24 9.70 27.30
C ALA A 587 29.01 10.34 26.62
N PRO A 588 29.05 11.63 26.21
CA PRO A 588 27.93 12.27 25.53
C PRO A 588 27.62 11.56 24.20
N LEU A 589 26.34 11.21 24.02
CA LEU A 589 25.80 10.52 22.85
C LEU A 589 25.62 11.51 21.70
N ASP A 590 26.48 11.44 20.68
CA ASP A 590 26.40 12.29 19.48
C ASP A 590 25.86 11.46 18.30
N VAL A 591 24.55 11.16 18.34
CA VAL A 591 23.88 10.39 17.28
C VAL A 591 23.54 11.32 16.10
N PRO A 592 23.96 10.99 14.86
CA PRO A 592 23.63 11.80 13.69
C PRO A 592 22.12 12.04 13.53
N PRO A 593 21.66 13.26 13.18
CA PRO A 593 20.23 13.61 13.15
C PRO A 593 19.37 12.69 12.30
N ARG A 594 19.92 12.16 11.18
CA ARG A 594 19.22 11.23 10.28
C ARG A 594 19.01 9.83 10.89
N LEU A 595 19.90 9.42 11.79
CA LEU A 595 19.87 8.09 12.43
C LEU A 595 19.22 8.11 13.81
N LYS A 596 18.88 9.29 14.32
CA LYS A 596 18.34 9.49 15.67
C LYS A 596 17.00 8.78 15.89
N GLU A 597 16.11 8.82 14.91
CA GLU A 597 14.82 8.12 14.97
C GLU A 597 15.01 6.60 15.01
N LEU A 598 15.90 6.05 14.17
CA LEU A 598 16.21 4.62 14.16
C LEU A 598 16.93 4.18 15.43
N TYR A 599 17.85 4.98 15.96
CA TYR A 599 18.53 4.74 17.24
C TYR A 599 17.52 4.67 18.39
N GLN A 600 16.58 5.63 18.45
CA GLN A 600 15.52 5.66 19.46
C GLN A 600 14.57 4.46 19.33
N ALA A 601 14.21 4.05 18.11
CA ALA A 601 13.39 2.87 17.86
C ALA A 601 14.08 1.55 18.26
N LEU A 602 15.40 1.45 18.11
CA LEU A 602 16.14 0.27 18.57
C LEU A 602 16.45 0.30 20.07
N ASP A 603 16.61 1.48 20.67
CA ASP A 603 16.88 1.60 22.11
C ASP A 603 15.61 1.35 22.94
N THR A 604 14.43 1.71 22.41
CA THR A 604 13.13 1.28 22.96
C THR A 604 12.95 -0.24 22.90
N LEU A 605 13.45 -0.90 21.85
CA LEU A 605 13.47 -2.37 21.77
C LEU A 605 14.25 -3.02 22.94
N LYS A 606 15.28 -2.32 23.46
CA LYS A 606 16.12 -2.76 24.58
C LYS A 606 15.40 -2.64 25.92
N SER A 607 14.48 -1.68 26.07
CA SER A 607 13.63 -1.55 27.28
C SER A 607 12.39 -2.45 27.20
N ASP A 608 11.75 -2.51 26.04
CA ASP A 608 10.37 -3.00 25.92
C ASP A 608 10.31 -4.50 25.55
N ALA A 609 11.33 -5.03 24.89
CA ALA A 609 11.36 -6.40 24.37
C ALA A 609 12.70 -7.13 24.65
N ALA A 610 13.40 -6.75 25.73
CA ALA A 610 14.71 -7.31 26.10
C ALA A 610 14.77 -8.84 26.16
N SER A 611 13.66 -9.51 26.50
CA SER A 611 13.56 -10.97 26.59
C SER A 611 13.42 -11.69 25.24
N TYR A 612 13.10 -10.96 24.17
CA TYR A 612 12.84 -11.51 22.83
C TYR A 612 13.96 -11.22 21.84
N VAL A 613 14.90 -10.37 22.22
CA VAL A 613 15.97 -9.90 21.35
C VAL A 613 17.31 -10.14 22.02
N ASN A 614 18.29 -10.60 21.25
CA ASN A 614 19.64 -10.78 21.76
C ASN A 614 20.26 -9.41 22.10
N LEU A 615 20.29 -9.08 23.39
CA LEU A 615 20.74 -7.79 23.93
C LEU A 615 22.13 -7.40 23.45
N SER A 616 23.05 -8.35 23.29
CA SER A 616 24.40 -8.10 22.79
C SER A 616 24.39 -7.67 21.32
N ARG A 617 23.51 -8.25 20.49
CA ARG A 617 23.36 -7.86 19.07
C ARG A 617 22.64 -6.54 18.91
N LEU A 618 21.64 -6.27 19.76
CA LEU A 618 20.94 -4.98 19.78
C LEU A 618 21.88 -3.84 20.20
N GLN A 619 22.73 -4.07 21.20
CA GLN A 619 23.76 -3.10 21.59
C GLN A 619 24.80 -2.86 20.49
N LEU A 620 25.15 -3.90 19.70
CA LEU A 620 26.02 -3.74 18.55
C LEU A 620 25.36 -2.84 17.48
N ALA A 621 24.07 -3.05 17.19
CA ALA A 621 23.31 -2.24 16.25
C ALA A 621 23.19 -0.77 16.71
N LEU A 622 22.89 -0.55 17.99
CA LEU A 622 22.83 0.81 18.56
C LEU A 622 24.15 1.54 18.45
N ARG A 623 25.27 0.89 18.81
CA ARG A 623 26.62 1.47 18.63
C ARG A 623 26.96 1.76 17.18
N GLY A 624 26.47 0.95 16.24
CA GLY A 624 26.63 1.18 14.80
C GLY A 624 25.89 2.43 14.30
N LEU A 625 24.87 2.89 15.02
CA LEU A 625 24.08 4.08 14.67
C LEU A 625 24.61 5.37 15.33
N GLU A 626 25.57 5.27 16.25
CA GLU A 626 26.22 6.43 16.90
C GLU A 626 27.23 7.14 15.99
N THR A 627 27.54 6.58 14.81
CA THR A 627 28.49 7.14 13.85
C THR A 627 28.00 6.94 12.41
N GLU A 628 28.27 7.89 11.50
CA GLU A 628 27.90 7.74 10.09
C GLU A 628 28.71 6.67 9.34
N ASP A 629 29.91 6.34 9.83
CA ASP A 629 30.80 5.31 9.28
C ASP A 629 31.16 4.27 10.36
N PRO A 630 30.25 3.33 10.67
CA PRO A 630 30.45 2.36 11.74
C PRO A 630 31.40 1.24 11.34
N VAL A 631 32.18 0.77 12.31
CA VAL A 631 33.10 -0.36 12.12
C VAL A 631 32.31 -1.67 11.99
N VAL A 632 32.43 -2.35 10.85
CA VAL A 632 31.77 -3.63 10.60
C VAL A 632 32.63 -4.78 11.12
N ARG A 633 32.16 -5.41 12.20
CA ARG A 633 32.78 -6.60 12.78
C ARG A 633 32.39 -7.88 12.05
N VAL A 634 33.37 -8.64 11.59
CA VAL A 634 33.21 -9.97 10.98
C VAL A 634 33.94 -11.00 11.83
N ALA A 635 33.30 -12.10 12.20
CA ALA A 635 34.00 -13.21 12.87
C ALA A 635 34.48 -14.25 11.83
N VAL A 636 35.68 -14.79 12.03
CA VAL A 636 36.14 -16.04 11.40
C VAL A 636 36.32 -17.06 12.52
N LEU A 637 35.40 -18.02 12.58
CA LEU A 637 35.30 -18.99 13.67
C LEU A 637 35.79 -20.36 13.22
N GLY A 638 36.84 -20.86 13.84
CA GLY A 638 37.37 -22.19 13.58
C GLY A 638 36.65 -23.25 14.40
N LEU A 639 36.17 -24.31 13.76
CA LEU A 639 35.51 -25.42 14.44
C LEU A 639 36.54 -26.25 15.22
N GLY A 640 36.53 -26.14 16.55
CA GLY A 640 37.41 -26.88 17.45
C GLY A 640 38.83 -26.31 17.62
N ASP A 641 39.39 -25.60 16.64
CA ASP A 641 40.71 -24.95 16.72
C ASP A 641 40.74 -23.59 15.99
N GLN A 642 41.52 -22.64 16.50
CA GLN A 642 41.71 -21.32 15.92
C GLN A 642 42.74 -21.30 14.78
N ALA A 643 43.63 -22.31 14.68
CA ALA A 643 44.71 -22.32 13.70
C ALA A 643 44.21 -22.25 12.25
N SER A 644 43.17 -23.04 11.92
CA SER A 644 42.55 -23.09 10.60
C SER A 644 41.86 -21.76 10.24
N ALA A 645 41.25 -21.09 11.21
CA ALA A 645 40.64 -19.77 11.02
C ALA A 645 41.67 -18.65 10.79
N LYS A 646 42.84 -18.72 11.46
CA LYS A 646 43.96 -17.78 11.24
C LYS A 646 44.52 -17.88 9.82
N ARG A 647 44.68 -19.10 9.29
CA ARG A 647 45.14 -19.33 7.92
C ARG A 647 44.16 -18.77 6.88
N LEU A 648 42.86 -19.02 7.06
CA LEU A 648 41.84 -18.47 6.17
C LEU A 648 41.82 -16.93 6.21
N ALA A 649 41.89 -16.32 7.40
CA ALA A 649 41.94 -14.87 7.55
C ALA A 649 43.19 -14.25 6.90
N ARG A 650 44.35 -14.94 6.97
CA ARG A 650 45.57 -14.55 6.26
C ARG A 650 45.35 -14.54 4.75
N LEU A 651 44.81 -15.61 4.17
CA LEU A 651 44.55 -15.70 2.73
C LEU A 651 43.58 -14.63 2.21
N LEU A 652 42.56 -14.27 3.01
CA LEU A 652 41.58 -13.25 2.63
C LEU A 652 42.14 -11.82 2.62
N LEU A 653 43.18 -11.55 3.42
CA LEU A 653 43.69 -10.19 3.64
C LEU A 653 45.10 -9.95 3.09
N ALA A 654 45.87 -11.01 2.84
CA ALA A 654 47.23 -10.91 2.33
C ALA A 654 47.23 -10.30 0.92
N ASP A 655 48.10 -9.32 0.71
CA ASP A 655 48.36 -8.79 -0.62
C ASP A 655 49.32 -9.75 -1.33
N PRO A 656 48.91 -10.41 -2.43
CA PRO A 656 49.76 -11.36 -3.13
C PRO A 656 50.94 -10.69 -3.86
N LEU A 657 50.90 -9.37 -4.05
CA LEU A 657 51.94 -8.60 -4.73
C LEU A 657 52.92 -7.92 -3.77
N ALA A 658 52.68 -8.00 -2.46
CA ALA A 658 53.56 -7.46 -1.43
C ALA A 658 54.33 -8.58 -0.72
N ASP A 659 55.50 -8.25 -0.18
CA ASP A 659 56.26 -9.15 0.68
C ASP A 659 55.46 -9.51 1.94
N LYS A 660 55.76 -10.68 2.53
CA LYS A 660 55.10 -11.16 3.75
C LYS A 660 55.24 -10.12 4.87
N GLY A 661 54.11 -9.63 5.36
CA GLY A 661 54.08 -8.61 6.42
C GLY A 661 54.32 -9.20 7.82
N SER A 662 54.84 -8.39 8.75
CA SER A 662 55.04 -8.76 10.17
C SER A 662 53.76 -9.23 10.87
N TRP A 663 52.60 -8.71 10.46
CA TRP A 663 51.30 -9.14 10.96
C TRP A 663 50.90 -10.56 10.51
N GLU A 664 51.39 -11.01 9.34
CA GLU A 664 51.18 -12.39 8.87
C GLU A 664 52.00 -13.37 9.70
N GLU A 665 53.23 -13.00 10.07
CA GLU A 665 54.08 -13.80 10.96
C GLU A 665 53.50 -13.88 12.37
N ALA A 666 53.00 -12.76 12.90
CA ALA A 666 52.33 -12.71 14.21
C ALA A 666 51.06 -13.58 14.30
N LEU A 667 50.38 -13.84 13.17
CA LEU A 667 49.23 -14.76 13.08
C LEU A 667 49.64 -16.24 13.06
N GLU A 668 50.88 -16.54 12.69
CA GLU A 668 51.40 -17.91 12.55
C GLU A 668 52.16 -18.41 13.80
N GLU A 669 52.58 -17.50 14.68
CA GLU A 669 53.23 -17.82 15.95
C GLU A 669 52.33 -18.67 16.86
N ARG A 670 52.68 -19.97 16.98
CA ARG A 670 51.89 -20.97 17.71
C ARG A 670 52.00 -20.87 19.25
N GLU A 671 53.08 -20.26 19.76
CA GLU A 671 53.42 -20.25 21.20
C GLU A 671 52.81 -19.07 21.98
N ALA A 672 52.28 -18.05 21.30
CA ALA A 672 51.81 -16.82 21.95
C ALA A 672 50.34 -16.87 22.41
N ASP A 673 49.54 -17.78 21.85
CA ASP A 673 48.09 -17.75 22.04
C ASP A 673 47.64 -18.86 22.99
N ASN A 674 47.52 -18.54 24.28
CA ASN A 674 46.94 -19.38 25.34
C ASN A 674 45.42 -19.64 25.14
N GLY A 675 44.96 -19.83 23.90
CA GLY A 675 43.53 -19.91 23.53
C GLY A 675 42.82 -18.55 23.49
N GLN A 676 43.56 -17.44 23.59
CA GLN A 676 43.02 -16.08 23.56
C GLN A 676 42.61 -15.70 22.13
N ALA A 677 41.42 -15.11 21.96
CA ALA A 677 40.93 -14.67 20.64
C ALA A 677 41.76 -13.50 20.08
N VAL A 678 41.84 -13.43 18.75
CA VAL A 678 42.65 -12.45 18.01
C VAL A 678 41.74 -11.48 17.27
N LEU A 679 42.04 -10.18 17.32
CA LEU A 679 41.32 -9.13 16.59
C LEU A 679 42.25 -8.48 15.56
N LEU A 680 41.89 -8.55 14.29
CA LEU A 680 42.56 -7.86 13.18
C LEU A 680 41.86 -6.54 12.88
N ARG A 681 42.61 -5.45 12.88
CA ARG A 681 42.12 -4.11 12.53
C ARG A 681 43.14 -3.32 11.71
N TYR A 682 42.69 -2.27 11.06
CA TYR A 682 43.55 -1.33 10.34
C TYR A 682 44.04 -0.20 11.27
N GLY A 683 45.36 0.09 11.32
CA GLY A 683 45.93 1.19 12.12
C GLY A 683 47.47 1.13 12.29
N ASP A 684 48.06 2.09 13.01
CA ASP A 684 49.49 2.07 13.34
C ASP A 684 49.77 1.24 14.62
N ASP A 685 50.89 0.52 14.69
CA ASP A 685 51.28 -0.31 15.84
C ASP A 685 51.35 0.49 17.17
N ALA A 686 51.53 1.81 17.09
CA ALA A 686 51.56 2.72 18.24
C ALA A 686 50.18 2.90 18.92
N ASP A 687 49.08 2.62 18.22
CA ASP A 687 47.72 2.73 18.75
C ASP A 687 47.22 1.41 19.38
N VAL A 688 48.04 0.37 19.38
CA VAL A 688 47.72 -0.96 19.95
C VAL A 688 48.12 -0.98 21.42
N HIS A 689 47.14 -1.00 22.33
CA HIS A 689 47.42 -1.15 23.76
C HIS A 689 48.11 -2.51 24.01
N PRO A 690 49.36 -2.54 24.54
CA PRO A 690 50.18 -3.75 24.55
C PRO A 690 49.67 -4.87 25.48
N HIS A 691 48.70 -4.61 26.36
CA HIS A 691 48.16 -5.61 27.29
C HIS A 691 46.64 -5.46 27.47
N ASN A 692 45.86 -6.02 26.54
CA ASN A 692 44.44 -6.27 26.76
C ASN A 692 44.25 -7.74 27.19
N PRO A 693 43.77 -8.01 28.42
CA PRO A 693 43.58 -9.38 28.91
C PRO A 693 42.41 -10.13 28.22
N LEU A 694 41.59 -9.43 27.42
CA LEU A 694 40.42 -10.00 26.72
C LEU A 694 40.74 -10.57 25.35
N LEU A 695 41.59 -9.90 24.57
CA LEU A 695 41.83 -10.21 23.16
C LEU A 695 43.17 -9.65 22.69
N ARG A 696 43.90 -10.44 21.89
CA ARG A 696 45.16 -10.03 21.25
C ARG A 696 44.83 -9.23 20.00
N THR A 697 45.23 -7.96 19.95
CA THR A 697 44.96 -7.09 18.79
C THR A 697 46.19 -7.04 17.90
N ILE A 698 46.02 -7.33 16.61
CA ILE A 698 47.08 -7.25 15.59
C ILE A 698 46.64 -6.20 14.57
N SER A 699 47.54 -5.28 14.23
CA SER A 699 47.30 -4.32 13.16
C SER A 699 47.68 -4.93 11.81
N ALA A 700 46.75 -4.93 10.85
CA ALA A 700 46.97 -5.42 9.50
C ALA A 700 46.76 -4.28 8.50
N PRO A 701 47.79 -3.85 7.74
CA PRO A 701 47.71 -2.76 6.77
C PRO A 701 46.99 -3.20 5.47
N SER A 702 45.83 -3.84 5.58
CA SER A 702 45.02 -4.30 4.45
C SER A 702 44.12 -3.17 3.94
N ARG A 703 44.18 -2.89 2.63
CA ARG A 703 43.29 -1.92 1.96
C ARG A 703 41.82 -2.32 2.08
N THR A 704 41.53 -3.62 2.16
CA THR A 704 40.16 -4.13 2.32
C THR A 704 39.58 -3.75 3.68
N LEU A 705 40.37 -3.86 4.76
CA LEU A 705 39.99 -3.44 6.11
C LEU A 705 39.81 -1.92 6.19
N GLN A 706 40.71 -1.14 5.58
CA GLN A 706 40.63 0.32 5.56
C GLN A 706 39.42 0.84 4.79
N LYS A 707 39.20 0.32 3.56
CA LYS A 707 38.20 0.86 2.64
C LYS A 707 36.78 0.64 3.13
N HIS A 708 36.53 -0.49 3.78
CA HIS A 708 35.19 -0.88 4.25
C HIS A 708 35.03 -0.74 5.77
N ASN A 709 36.03 -0.19 6.46
CA ASN A 709 36.04 -0.02 7.91
C ASN A 709 35.70 -1.32 8.66
N ILE A 710 36.39 -2.41 8.31
CA ILE A 710 36.11 -3.76 8.83
C ILE A 710 37.13 -4.14 9.90
N GLU A 711 36.66 -4.80 10.95
CA GLU A 711 37.50 -5.52 11.92
C GLU A 711 37.16 -7.01 11.89
N ILE A 712 38.17 -7.88 11.94
CA ILE A 712 37.99 -9.33 11.91
C ILE A 712 38.34 -9.95 13.27
N LEU A 713 37.35 -10.56 13.92
CA LEU A 713 37.55 -11.37 15.12
C LEU A 713 37.85 -12.82 14.72
N ILE A 714 38.94 -13.39 15.21
CA ILE A 714 39.30 -14.78 15.03
C ILE A 714 39.18 -15.50 16.38
N SER A 715 38.34 -16.54 16.43
CA SER A 715 38.09 -17.32 17.63
C SER A 715 37.74 -18.77 17.28
N SER A 716 37.64 -19.65 18.27
CA SER A 716 37.19 -21.03 18.10
C SER A 716 35.72 -21.18 18.48
N LEU A 717 35.02 -22.09 17.78
CA LEU A 717 33.65 -22.50 18.08
C LEU A 717 33.66 -23.93 18.62
N ASN A 718 33.19 -24.13 19.85
CA ASN A 718 33.13 -25.43 20.50
C ASN A 718 31.93 -26.24 20.01
N ALA A 719 32.11 -27.09 18.99
CA ALA A 719 31.06 -27.94 18.42
C ALA A 719 30.90 -29.32 19.10
N ASN A 720 31.72 -29.65 20.10
CA ASN A 720 31.70 -30.96 20.78
C ASN A 720 30.70 -30.98 21.96
N ILE A 721 29.41 -31.16 21.68
CA ILE A 721 28.40 -31.49 22.68
C ILE A 721 28.22 -33.01 22.70
N SER A 722 29.03 -33.71 23.49
CA SER A 722 28.86 -35.14 23.76
C SER A 722 28.06 -35.33 25.05
N GLY A 723 26.73 -35.19 24.96
CA GLY A 723 25.78 -35.50 26.04
C GLY A 723 24.33 -35.41 25.56
N PRO A 724 23.38 -36.17 26.14
CA PRO A 724 21.97 -36.09 25.79
C PRO A 724 21.42 -34.71 26.18
N ILE A 725 20.82 -34.02 25.22
CA ILE A 725 20.31 -32.66 25.38
C ILE A 725 18.97 -32.70 26.11
N THR A 726 18.92 -32.24 27.36
CA THR A 726 17.68 -31.84 28.05
C THR A 726 17.20 -30.48 27.53
N PRO A 727 15.87 -30.28 27.31
CA PRO A 727 15.32 -29.16 26.53
C PRO A 727 15.17 -27.83 27.29
N THR A 728 16.00 -27.55 28.30
CA THR A 728 15.79 -26.41 29.21
C THR A 728 16.76 -25.24 29.06
N SER A 729 17.71 -25.28 28.12
CA SER A 729 18.58 -24.12 27.82
C SER A 729 19.24 -24.23 26.44
N ALA A 730 18.46 -24.42 25.38
CA ALA A 730 18.99 -24.42 24.02
C ALA A 730 19.22 -22.95 23.57
N GLU A 731 20.43 -22.43 23.76
CA GLU A 731 20.87 -21.25 23.01
C GLU A 731 20.74 -21.57 21.51
N LYS A 732 20.04 -20.70 20.77
CA LYS A 732 19.89 -20.88 19.32
C LYS A 732 21.30 -20.88 18.68
N PRO A 733 21.69 -21.87 17.86
CA PRO A 733 23.03 -21.95 17.25
C PRO A 733 23.48 -20.68 16.51
N ARG A 734 22.52 -19.93 15.94
CA ARG A 734 22.74 -18.61 15.33
C ARG A 734 23.35 -17.59 16.29
N ASP A 735 22.86 -17.55 17.53
CA ASP A 735 23.34 -16.59 18.52
C ASP A 735 24.69 -17.01 19.10
N ALA A 736 24.98 -18.31 19.19
CA ALA A 736 26.32 -18.81 19.54
C ALA A 736 27.38 -18.48 18.47
N ILE A 737 27.00 -18.38 17.20
CA ILE A 737 27.89 -17.98 16.08
C ILE A 737 28.05 -16.46 15.99
N LEU A 738 26.98 -15.68 16.16
CA LEU A 738 27.01 -14.21 16.02
C LEU A 738 27.35 -13.47 17.32
N VAL A 739 27.35 -14.16 18.46
CA VAL A 739 27.73 -13.62 19.78
C VAL A 739 28.75 -14.56 20.45
N PRO A 740 29.96 -14.72 19.87
CA PRO A 740 30.97 -15.62 20.43
C PRO A 740 31.37 -15.23 21.86
N THR A 741 31.50 -16.22 22.74
CA THR A 741 31.96 -16.05 24.13
C THR A 741 33.48 -16.18 24.22
N LEU A 742 34.16 -15.13 24.67
CA LEU A 742 35.61 -15.07 24.90
C LEU A 742 35.93 -15.40 26.37
N GLN A 743 37.01 -16.14 26.62
CA GLN A 743 37.47 -16.51 27.96
C GLN A 743 38.64 -15.63 28.41
N THR A 744 38.62 -15.15 29.65
CA THR A 744 39.76 -14.44 30.26
C THR A 744 40.21 -15.04 31.58
N PRO A 745 41.51 -15.29 31.77
CA PRO A 745 42.06 -15.73 33.05
C PRO A 745 42.12 -14.56 34.05
N THR A 746 41.50 -14.72 35.23
CA THR A 746 41.73 -13.78 36.34
C THR A 746 43.05 -14.11 37.06
N SER A 747 43.93 -13.12 37.14
CA SER A 747 45.36 -13.21 37.52
C SER A 747 45.67 -13.61 38.98
N ALA A 748 44.72 -14.19 39.73
CA ALA A 748 44.95 -14.61 41.11
C ALA A 748 44.27 -15.92 41.56
N THR A 749 43.33 -16.51 40.81
CA THR A 749 42.56 -17.68 41.32
C THR A 749 42.33 -18.82 40.32
N GLY A 750 42.84 -18.72 39.08
CA GLY A 750 42.63 -19.75 38.05
C GLY A 750 41.18 -19.85 37.55
N ARG A 751 40.29 -18.91 37.92
CA ARG A 751 38.92 -18.84 37.41
C ARG A 751 38.88 -18.07 36.08
N LEU A 752 38.23 -18.67 35.09
CA LEU A 752 37.99 -18.08 33.77
C LEU A 752 36.69 -17.26 33.83
N THR A 753 36.73 -15.99 33.42
CA THR A 753 35.53 -15.16 33.21
C THR A 753 35.16 -15.15 31.74
N MET A 754 33.87 -15.32 31.44
CA MET A 754 33.32 -15.37 30.08
C MET A 754 32.78 -13.99 29.69
N VAL A 755 33.17 -13.47 28.53
CA VAL A 755 32.71 -12.18 27.98
C VAL A 755 32.20 -12.38 26.55
N THR A 756 30.97 -11.96 26.25
CA THR A 756 30.39 -12.06 24.90
C THR A 756 30.91 -10.96 23.97
N TYR A 757 31.24 -11.29 22.72
CA TYR A 757 31.71 -10.36 21.70
C TYR A 757 30.84 -10.41 20.42
N PRO A 758 29.76 -9.63 20.33
CA PRO A 758 28.83 -9.68 19.20
C PRO A 758 29.46 -9.18 17.89
N VAL A 759 29.12 -9.83 16.76
CA VAL A 759 29.58 -9.51 15.40
C VAL A 759 28.41 -9.36 14.41
N HIS A 760 28.63 -8.68 13.28
CA HIS A 760 27.60 -8.44 12.27
C HIS A 760 27.45 -9.62 11.29
N ARG A 761 28.56 -10.28 10.96
CA ARG A 761 28.62 -11.44 10.08
C ARG A 761 29.66 -12.44 10.58
N ALA A 762 29.51 -13.70 10.24
CA ALA A 762 30.46 -14.75 10.60
C ALA A 762 30.77 -15.70 9.44
N ILE A 763 32.02 -16.11 9.35
CA ILE A 763 32.48 -17.22 8.52
C ILE A 763 32.85 -18.36 9.48
N VAL A 764 32.15 -19.48 9.38
CA VAL A 764 32.49 -20.69 10.15
C VAL A 764 33.38 -21.55 9.28
N PHE A 765 34.62 -21.79 9.71
CA PHE A 765 35.59 -22.60 8.99
C PHE A 765 35.83 -23.94 9.69
N GLY A 766 35.65 -25.03 8.96
CA GLY A 766 35.95 -26.38 9.42
C GLY A 766 36.96 -27.07 8.54
N ASP A 767 38.07 -27.52 9.12
CA ASP A 767 39.11 -28.23 8.38
C ASP A 767 38.85 -29.74 8.42
N GLY A 768 38.71 -30.36 7.25
CA GLY A 768 38.44 -31.79 7.07
C GLY A 768 37.03 -32.27 7.42
N VAL A 769 36.75 -33.52 7.06
CA VAL A 769 35.43 -34.17 7.20
C VAL A 769 34.94 -34.27 8.65
N LYS A 770 35.87 -34.37 9.62
CA LYS A 770 35.52 -34.42 11.05
C LYS A 770 34.85 -33.13 11.52
N SER A 771 35.32 -31.98 11.02
CA SER A 771 34.74 -30.68 11.31
C SER A 771 33.37 -30.51 10.65
N CYS A 772 33.16 -31.10 9.46
CA CYS A 772 31.83 -31.14 8.81
C CYS A 772 30.80 -31.88 9.66
N VAL A 773 31.16 -33.06 10.16
CA VAL A 773 30.28 -33.86 11.02
C VAL A 773 30.04 -33.16 12.36
N GLY A 774 31.06 -32.50 12.93
CA GLY A 774 30.91 -31.69 14.13
C GLY A 774 29.93 -30.52 13.96
N TYR A 775 30.05 -29.78 12.86
CA TYR A 775 29.12 -28.71 12.52
C TYR A 775 27.70 -29.22 12.26
N GLY A 776 27.56 -30.32 11.50
CA GLY A 776 26.26 -30.94 11.22
C GLY A 776 25.55 -31.38 12.51
N ARG A 777 26.27 -31.90 13.50
CA ARG A 777 25.70 -32.22 14.82
C ARG A 777 25.31 -30.98 15.62
N PHE A 778 26.09 -29.91 15.51
CA PHE A 778 25.81 -28.62 16.16
C PHE A 778 24.55 -27.95 15.60
N THR A 779 24.21 -28.17 14.33
CA THR A 779 23.03 -27.57 13.66
C THR A 779 21.86 -28.53 13.42
N ALA A 780 21.99 -29.83 13.74
CA ALA A 780 21.03 -30.90 13.44
C ALA A 780 19.59 -30.71 13.99
N ALA A 781 19.39 -29.78 14.92
CA ALA A 781 18.10 -29.57 15.60
C ALA A 781 17.31 -28.35 15.08
N GLN A 782 17.64 -27.77 13.92
CA GLN A 782 17.08 -26.50 13.44
C GLN A 782 16.58 -26.53 11.99
N SER A 783 15.65 -25.62 11.67
CA SER A 783 15.12 -25.38 10.33
C SER A 783 16.14 -24.67 9.44
N GLU A 784 16.12 -24.93 8.13
CA GLU A 784 16.99 -24.24 7.16
C GLU A 784 16.80 -22.70 7.14
N GLN A 785 15.71 -22.17 7.71
CA GLN A 785 15.44 -20.73 7.81
C GLN A 785 16.19 -20.03 8.95
N ASP A 786 16.73 -20.76 9.93
CA ASP A 786 17.32 -20.17 11.15
C ASP A 786 18.74 -19.57 10.94
N LEU A 787 19.45 -19.94 9.87
CA LEU A 787 20.80 -19.47 9.52
C LEU A 787 20.83 -18.88 8.09
N PRO A 788 20.44 -17.62 7.87
CA PRO A 788 20.41 -17.03 6.55
C PRO A 788 21.82 -16.88 5.96
N PRO A 789 22.03 -17.25 4.68
CA PRO A 789 23.35 -17.29 4.03
C PRO A 789 24.00 -15.91 3.89
N GLU A 790 23.23 -14.82 4.06
CA GLU A 790 23.72 -13.45 4.05
C GLU A 790 24.51 -13.06 5.31
N THR A 791 24.25 -13.74 6.44
CA THR A 791 24.85 -13.41 7.76
C THR A 791 25.88 -14.43 8.24
N VAL A 792 25.73 -15.70 7.85
CA VAL A 792 26.65 -16.79 8.20
C VAL A 792 27.00 -17.56 6.93
N LYS A 793 28.29 -17.58 6.57
CA LYS A 793 28.82 -18.43 5.50
C LYS A 793 29.63 -19.57 6.11
N VAL A 794 29.50 -20.77 5.57
CA VAL A 794 30.23 -21.95 6.07
C VAL A 794 31.26 -22.35 5.04
N ALA A 795 32.53 -22.38 5.44
CA ALA A 795 33.65 -22.75 4.61
C ALA A 795 34.28 -24.06 5.12
N MET A 796 34.50 -25.03 4.23
CA MET A 796 35.02 -26.36 4.62
C MET A 796 36.30 -26.70 3.87
N GLY A 797 37.35 -27.03 4.63
CA GLY A 797 38.65 -27.51 4.15
C GLY A 797 38.59 -28.96 3.69
N ILE A 798 38.11 -29.21 2.47
CA ILE A 798 38.07 -30.54 1.85
C ILE A 798 38.74 -30.46 0.48
N PRO A 799 39.62 -31.41 0.11
CA PRO A 799 40.26 -31.44 -1.21
C PRO A 799 39.21 -31.44 -2.32
N ALA A 800 39.38 -30.58 -3.33
CA ALA A 800 38.47 -30.56 -4.47
C ALA A 800 38.49 -31.92 -5.20
N PRO A 801 37.34 -32.48 -5.59
CA PRO A 801 37.29 -33.76 -6.32
C PRO A 801 38.05 -33.65 -7.66
N SER A 802 38.82 -34.68 -8.00
CA SER A 802 39.79 -34.72 -9.11
C SER A 802 39.18 -34.79 -10.51
N THR A 803 37.87 -34.61 -10.63
CA THR A 803 37.15 -34.53 -11.90
C THR A 803 36.47 -33.18 -11.93
N GLU A 804 36.48 -32.50 -13.08
CA GLU A 804 35.76 -31.25 -13.36
C GLU A 804 34.23 -31.46 -13.31
N MET A 805 33.73 -32.10 -12.25
CA MET A 805 32.36 -32.02 -11.80
C MET A 805 32.17 -30.60 -11.29
N GLU A 806 31.41 -29.82 -12.05
CA GLU A 806 30.97 -28.47 -11.70
C GLU A 806 30.45 -28.46 -10.26
N GLN A 807 31.23 -27.83 -9.39
CA GLN A 807 30.80 -27.48 -8.04
C GLN A 807 29.62 -26.50 -8.16
N LYS A 808 28.39 -27.03 -8.17
CA LYS A 808 27.23 -26.32 -7.64
C LYS A 808 27.46 -26.11 -6.14
N ALA A 809 28.29 -25.14 -5.78
CA ALA A 809 28.37 -24.66 -4.41
C ALA A 809 26.99 -24.11 -4.04
N SER A 810 26.32 -24.74 -3.08
CA SER A 810 25.18 -24.13 -2.40
C SER A 810 25.60 -22.73 -1.93
N ASP A 811 24.77 -21.71 -2.13
CA ASP A 811 25.06 -20.32 -1.69
C ASP A 811 25.41 -20.23 -0.18
N ARG A 812 25.13 -21.27 0.62
CA ARG A 812 25.45 -21.36 2.04
C ARG A 812 26.80 -22.02 2.36
N TYR A 813 27.29 -22.95 1.54
CA TYR A 813 28.46 -23.79 1.83
C TYR A 813 29.52 -23.70 0.74
N VAL A 814 30.74 -23.35 1.14
CA VAL A 814 31.87 -23.18 0.22
C VAL A 814 32.96 -24.18 0.58
N ALA A 815 33.34 -25.05 -0.36
CA ALA A 815 34.55 -25.86 -0.22
C ALA A 815 35.77 -24.99 -0.55
N ILE A 816 36.74 -24.90 0.36
CA ILE A 816 37.93 -24.08 0.19
C ILE A 816 39.16 -24.93 0.51
N ASP A 817 40.11 -25.01 -0.42
CA ASP A 817 41.42 -25.62 -0.17
C ASP A 817 42.41 -24.53 0.28
N VAL A 818 42.58 -24.43 1.60
CA VAL A 818 43.46 -23.42 2.23
C VAL A 818 44.94 -23.76 2.01
N ASP A 819 45.29 -25.04 1.88
CA ASP A 819 46.69 -25.46 1.65
C ASP A 819 47.11 -25.10 0.22
N LEU A 820 46.26 -25.38 -0.77
CA LEU A 820 46.47 -24.96 -2.16
C LEU A 820 46.50 -23.43 -2.30
N GLY A 821 45.61 -22.71 -1.60
CA GLY A 821 45.59 -21.25 -1.58
C GLY A 821 46.86 -20.64 -0.97
N THR A 822 47.44 -21.29 0.03
CA THR A 822 48.72 -20.88 0.64
C THR A 822 49.89 -21.11 -0.31
N GLU A 823 49.94 -22.27 -0.97
CA GLU A 823 50.95 -22.58 -1.99
C GLU A 823 50.86 -21.62 -3.18
N ALA A 824 49.64 -21.26 -3.61
CA ALA A 824 49.41 -20.29 -4.68
C ALA A 824 49.88 -18.89 -4.29
N LEU A 825 49.56 -18.42 -3.07
CA LEU A 825 49.99 -17.12 -2.56
C LEU A 825 51.53 -17.02 -2.51
N GLU A 826 52.21 -18.07 -2.06
CA GLU A 826 53.68 -18.13 -2.02
C GLU A 826 54.29 -18.11 -3.43
N LYS A 827 53.74 -18.90 -4.37
CA LYS A 827 54.20 -18.93 -5.78
C LYS A 827 53.94 -17.61 -6.53
N ILE A 828 52.89 -16.87 -6.19
CA ILE A 828 52.62 -15.54 -6.77
C ILE A 828 53.63 -14.51 -6.25
N ARG A 829 53.99 -14.58 -4.97
CA ARG A 829 55.05 -13.72 -4.37
C ARG A 829 56.44 -14.03 -4.91
N GLU A 830 56.72 -15.27 -5.28
CA GLU A 830 57.97 -15.66 -5.94
C GLU A 830 58.12 -15.09 -7.36
N SER A 831 57.03 -14.95 -8.12
CA SER A 831 57.04 -14.34 -9.47
C SER A 831 55.66 -13.93 -9.97
N ILE A 832 55.52 -12.65 -10.35
CA ILE A 832 54.29 -12.08 -10.94
C ILE A 832 53.87 -12.82 -12.22
N ALA A 833 54.82 -13.44 -12.95
CA ALA A 833 54.53 -14.20 -14.18
C ALA A 833 53.64 -15.44 -13.93
N ASN A 834 53.60 -15.95 -12.69
CA ASN A 834 52.76 -17.10 -12.32
C ASN A 834 51.26 -16.73 -12.23
N SER A 835 50.90 -15.44 -12.20
CA SER A 835 49.50 -14.97 -12.23
C SER A 835 48.81 -15.19 -13.59
N ILE A 836 49.60 -15.30 -14.67
CA ILE A 836 49.11 -15.40 -16.07
C ILE A 836 48.43 -16.76 -16.35
N ILE A 837 48.65 -17.76 -15.50
CA ILE A 837 48.04 -19.09 -15.63
C ILE A 837 46.60 -19.12 -15.08
N TYR A 838 46.14 -18.09 -14.35
CA TYR A 838 44.81 -18.07 -13.73
C TYR A 838 43.73 -17.28 -14.52
N GLU A 839 44.09 -16.45 -15.51
CA GLU A 839 43.16 -15.58 -16.25
C GLU A 839 42.75 -16.11 -17.66
N ARG A 840 42.29 -17.36 -17.81
CA ARG A 840 41.69 -17.80 -19.09
C ARG A 840 40.42 -18.67 -18.96
N GLY A 841 39.28 -18.04 -19.23
CA GLY A 841 37.98 -18.64 -19.61
C GLY A 841 36.83 -17.76 -19.13
N SER A 842 35.78 -17.41 -19.87
CA SER A 842 35.19 -17.92 -21.11
C SER A 842 34.18 -16.88 -21.64
N GLU A 843 34.15 -16.62 -22.94
CA GLU A 843 32.92 -16.23 -23.64
C GLU A 843 32.23 -17.53 -24.09
N ILE A 844 30.98 -17.68 -23.64
CA ILE A 844 30.00 -18.79 -23.69
C ILE A 844 30.41 -20.06 -24.47
N LYS A 845 30.60 -21.16 -23.73
CA LYS A 845 30.95 -22.50 -24.24
C LYS A 845 29.72 -23.43 -24.36
N PRO A 846 29.78 -24.44 -25.27
CA PRO A 846 28.73 -25.46 -25.47
C PRO A 846 28.30 -26.21 -24.20
N ALA A 847 29.17 -26.28 -23.19
CA ALA A 847 28.87 -26.83 -21.87
C ALA A 847 27.72 -26.10 -21.15
N VAL A 848 27.48 -24.81 -21.41
CA VAL A 848 26.36 -24.08 -20.81
C VAL A 848 25.03 -24.56 -21.39
N LYS A 849 25.01 -24.99 -22.66
CA LYS A 849 23.82 -25.55 -23.28
C LYS A 849 23.56 -26.97 -22.77
N ASP A 850 24.62 -27.78 -22.67
CA ASP A 850 24.52 -29.17 -22.21
C ASP A 850 24.27 -29.25 -20.69
N LEU A 851 24.76 -28.29 -19.90
CA LEU A 851 24.42 -28.10 -18.49
C LEU A 851 22.98 -27.64 -18.33
N ILE A 852 22.47 -26.73 -19.18
CA ILE A 852 21.04 -26.35 -19.10
C ILE A 852 20.16 -27.56 -19.44
N GLU A 853 20.51 -28.37 -20.45
CA GLU A 853 19.78 -29.59 -20.80
C GLU A 853 19.87 -30.68 -19.70
N SER A 854 21.05 -30.87 -19.07
CA SER A 854 21.22 -31.81 -17.95
C SER A 854 20.59 -31.31 -16.65
N LEU A 855 20.61 -30.01 -16.34
CA LEU A 855 19.93 -29.45 -15.18
C LEU A 855 18.43 -29.43 -15.31
N LEU A 856 17.92 -29.35 -16.54
CA LEU A 856 16.51 -29.56 -16.80
C LEU A 856 16.14 -31.04 -16.64
N SER A 857 16.99 -31.97 -17.11
CA SER A 857 16.77 -33.42 -16.99
C SER A 857 16.86 -33.93 -15.54
N ASP A 858 17.85 -33.48 -14.76
CA ASP A 858 18.05 -33.89 -13.36
C ASP A 858 17.03 -33.22 -12.42
N ALA A 859 16.57 -32.00 -12.77
CA ALA A 859 15.45 -31.37 -12.08
C ALA A 859 14.16 -32.15 -12.35
N ASP A 860 13.93 -32.62 -13.59
CA ASP A 860 12.79 -33.46 -13.94
C ASP A 860 12.83 -34.83 -13.23
N GLU A 861 14.01 -35.47 -13.13
CA GLU A 861 14.19 -36.73 -12.37
C GLU A 861 14.05 -36.55 -10.85
N SER A 862 14.51 -35.43 -10.29
CA SER A 862 14.37 -35.14 -8.85
C SER A 862 12.94 -34.75 -8.48
N ILE A 863 12.27 -33.98 -9.34
CA ILE A 863 10.85 -33.64 -9.21
C ILE A 863 10.02 -34.93 -9.31
N THR A 864 10.30 -35.82 -10.25
CA THR A 864 9.58 -37.10 -10.37
C THR A 864 9.83 -38.07 -9.20
N LEU A 865 11.01 -38.04 -8.57
CA LEU A 865 11.31 -38.88 -7.39
C LEU A 865 10.68 -38.35 -6.10
N GLU A 866 10.62 -37.03 -5.94
CA GLU A 866 9.95 -36.36 -4.82
C GLU A 866 8.42 -36.39 -4.99
N ASP A 867 7.93 -36.26 -6.22
CA ASP A 867 6.53 -36.46 -6.59
C ASP A 867 6.10 -37.91 -6.35
N SER A 868 6.94 -38.91 -6.59
CA SER A 868 6.59 -40.32 -6.33
C SER A 868 6.60 -40.71 -4.85
N GLN A 869 7.35 -40.00 -3.99
CA GLN A 869 7.24 -40.13 -2.54
C GLN A 869 6.00 -39.41 -2.00
N ARG A 870 5.68 -38.21 -2.50
CA ARG A 870 4.40 -37.52 -2.23
C ARG A 870 3.18 -38.30 -2.73
N LEU A 871 3.29 -38.97 -3.88
CA LEU A 871 2.24 -39.85 -4.42
C LEU A 871 1.95 -41.03 -3.48
N GLN A 872 2.98 -41.56 -2.81
CA GLN A 872 2.84 -42.66 -1.85
C GLN A 872 2.11 -42.22 -0.57
N GLU A 873 2.27 -40.96 -0.15
CA GLU A 873 1.54 -40.37 0.97
C GLU A 873 0.12 -39.92 0.58
N LEU A 874 -0.11 -39.43 -0.65
CA LEU A 874 -1.42 -39.05 -1.18
C LEU A 874 -2.33 -40.25 -1.51
N LEU A 875 -1.75 -41.41 -1.90
CA LEU A 875 -2.51 -42.65 -2.14
C LEU A 875 -3.19 -43.21 -0.87
N ALA A 876 -2.82 -42.72 0.31
CA ALA A 876 -3.45 -43.10 1.58
C ALA A 876 -4.78 -42.37 1.86
N SER A 877 -5.15 -41.34 1.08
CA SER A 877 -6.37 -40.53 1.25
C SER A 877 -7.21 -40.41 -0.03
N SER A 878 -7.57 -41.52 -0.68
CA SER A 878 -8.27 -41.47 -1.97
C SER A 878 -9.71 -40.91 -1.91
N ILE A 879 -9.99 -39.93 -2.76
CA ILE A 879 -11.32 -39.40 -3.11
C ILE A 879 -12.09 -40.43 -3.98
N PRO A 880 -13.43 -40.55 -3.89
CA PRO A 880 -14.20 -41.50 -4.70
C PRO A 880 -14.07 -41.28 -6.23
N GLU A 881 -13.82 -42.35 -6.98
CA GLU A 881 -13.62 -42.37 -8.45
C GLU A 881 -14.76 -41.71 -9.26
N SER A 882 -15.98 -41.71 -8.72
CA SER A 882 -17.14 -41.04 -9.33
C SER A 882 -16.99 -39.51 -9.40
N THR A 883 -16.34 -38.92 -8.39
CA THR A 883 -16.12 -37.47 -8.30
C THR A 883 -15.04 -37.04 -9.29
N LYS A 884 -13.99 -37.86 -9.45
CA LYS A 884 -12.92 -37.67 -10.42
C LYS A 884 -13.45 -37.70 -11.86
N ALA A 885 -14.28 -38.68 -12.19
CA ALA A 885 -14.93 -38.78 -13.50
C ALA A 885 -15.83 -37.58 -13.83
N ALA A 886 -16.57 -37.05 -12.84
CA ALA A 886 -17.45 -35.89 -13.03
C ALA A 886 -16.66 -34.58 -13.30
N ILE A 887 -15.50 -34.42 -12.66
CA ILE A 887 -14.61 -33.26 -12.88
C ILE A 887 -13.98 -33.35 -14.28
N LEU A 888 -13.46 -34.51 -14.69
CA LEU A 888 -12.91 -34.70 -16.03
C LEU A 888 -13.94 -34.48 -17.14
N SER A 889 -15.20 -34.91 -16.92
CA SER A 889 -16.29 -34.61 -17.84
C SER A 889 -16.57 -33.11 -17.95
N SER A 890 -16.43 -32.36 -16.86
CA SER A 890 -16.66 -30.90 -16.86
C SER A 890 -15.54 -30.16 -17.57
N LEU A 891 -14.30 -30.62 -17.41
CA LEU A 891 -13.14 -30.09 -18.12
C LEU A 891 -13.24 -30.30 -19.63
N ALA A 892 -13.71 -31.49 -20.07
CA ALA A 892 -13.91 -31.77 -21.49
C ALA A 892 -14.96 -30.84 -22.12
N VAL A 893 -16.07 -30.58 -21.41
CA VAL A 893 -17.12 -29.64 -21.85
C VAL A 893 -16.56 -28.22 -21.92
N TRP A 894 -15.78 -27.81 -20.92
CA TRP A 894 -15.11 -26.51 -20.92
C TRP A 894 -14.16 -26.37 -22.12
N ALA A 895 -13.33 -27.36 -22.41
CA ALA A 895 -12.37 -27.30 -23.51
C ALA A 895 -13.07 -27.15 -24.88
N GLU A 896 -14.17 -27.87 -25.09
CA GLU A 896 -15.01 -27.75 -26.28
C GLU A 896 -15.59 -26.32 -26.42
N HIS A 897 -16.15 -25.77 -25.35
CA HIS A 897 -16.69 -24.41 -25.33
C HIS A 897 -15.60 -23.35 -25.56
N ALA A 898 -14.43 -23.50 -24.92
CA ALA A 898 -13.33 -22.56 -25.00
C ALA A 898 -12.72 -22.51 -26.42
N HIS A 899 -12.51 -23.67 -27.06
CA HIS A 899 -12.06 -23.73 -28.44
C HIS A 899 -13.08 -23.16 -29.42
N THR A 900 -14.38 -23.34 -29.13
CA THR A 900 -15.47 -22.75 -29.92
C THR A 900 -15.50 -21.24 -29.77
N GLU A 901 -15.38 -20.73 -28.54
CA GLU A 901 -15.29 -19.28 -28.27
C GLU A 901 -14.11 -18.65 -29.00
N LEU A 902 -12.91 -19.24 -28.89
CA LEU A 902 -11.70 -18.70 -29.52
C LEU A 902 -11.89 -18.52 -31.02
N ARG A 903 -12.44 -19.55 -31.69
CA ARG A 903 -12.69 -19.51 -33.13
C ARG A 903 -13.74 -18.45 -33.45
N ASP A 904 -14.90 -18.53 -32.82
CA ASP A 904 -16.08 -17.75 -33.22
C ASP A 904 -15.91 -16.27 -32.84
N GLN A 905 -15.38 -15.97 -31.65
CA GLN A 905 -15.15 -14.58 -31.22
C GLN A 905 -14.02 -13.91 -32.02
N LEU A 906 -12.95 -14.63 -32.38
CA LEU A 906 -11.90 -14.05 -33.22
C LEU A 906 -12.36 -13.86 -34.66
N ASP A 907 -13.17 -14.76 -35.21
CA ASP A 907 -13.73 -14.56 -36.55
C ASP A 907 -14.68 -13.35 -36.57
N ILE A 908 -15.50 -13.17 -35.52
CA ILE A 908 -16.31 -11.94 -35.34
C ILE A 908 -15.42 -10.70 -35.18
N ALA A 909 -14.35 -10.80 -34.38
CA ALA A 909 -13.44 -9.69 -34.11
C ALA A 909 -12.70 -9.23 -35.37
N PHE A 910 -12.22 -10.17 -36.18
CA PHE A 910 -11.54 -9.88 -37.44
C PHE A 910 -12.52 -9.56 -38.60
N ALA A 911 -13.81 -9.87 -38.48
CA ALA A 911 -14.86 -9.36 -39.36
C ALA A 911 -15.43 -7.98 -38.92
N SER A 912 -15.07 -7.52 -37.72
CA SER A 912 -15.66 -6.35 -37.07
C SER A 912 -15.41 -5.05 -37.84
N LYS A 913 -16.24 -4.04 -37.56
CA LYS A 913 -16.04 -2.69 -38.11
C LYS A 913 -14.74 -2.07 -37.58
N SER A 914 -14.36 -2.33 -36.33
CA SER A 914 -13.14 -1.82 -35.70
C SER A 914 -11.89 -2.37 -36.38
N TRP A 915 -11.81 -3.67 -36.67
CA TRP A 915 -10.70 -4.25 -37.42
C TRP A 915 -10.60 -3.70 -38.86
N ARG A 916 -11.73 -3.42 -39.52
CA ARG A 916 -11.79 -2.75 -40.83
C ARG A 916 -11.40 -1.27 -40.80
N LYS A 917 -11.32 -0.63 -39.63
CA LYS A 917 -10.75 0.72 -39.50
C LYS A 917 -9.23 0.71 -39.69
N LEU A 918 -8.58 -0.43 -39.48
CA LEU A 918 -7.14 -0.64 -39.69
C LEU A 918 -6.78 -1.01 -41.15
N ALA A 919 -7.59 -0.62 -42.14
CA ALA A 919 -7.25 -0.83 -43.56
C ALA A 919 -6.03 0.02 -43.95
N TRP A 920 -5.17 -0.47 -44.86
CA TRP A 920 -3.88 0.17 -45.18
C TRP A 920 -4.01 1.65 -45.57
N TRP A 921 -5.05 2.00 -46.33
CA TRP A 921 -5.28 3.37 -46.78
C TRP A 921 -5.82 4.29 -45.67
N LYS A 922 -6.37 3.73 -44.58
CA LYS A 922 -6.85 4.50 -43.41
C LYS A 922 -5.73 4.82 -42.42
N LEU A 923 -4.59 4.14 -42.51
CA LEU A 923 -3.45 4.39 -41.63
C LEU A 923 -2.98 5.84 -41.66
N PHE A 924 -3.05 6.51 -42.82
CA PHE A 924 -2.67 7.93 -42.91
C PHE A 924 -3.44 8.85 -41.95
N TRP A 925 -4.60 8.42 -41.44
CA TRP A 925 -5.47 9.22 -40.57
C TRP A 925 -5.68 8.61 -39.18
N ARG A 926 -5.27 7.36 -38.97
CA ARG A 926 -5.61 6.54 -37.79
C ARG A 926 -4.46 5.64 -37.36
N VAL A 927 -3.22 6.05 -37.63
CA VAL A 927 -2.05 5.25 -37.25
C VAL A 927 -1.92 5.13 -35.72
N ASP A 928 -2.35 6.15 -34.99
CA ASP A 928 -2.31 6.17 -33.52
C ASP A 928 -3.47 5.38 -32.88
N ASP A 929 -4.54 5.07 -33.66
CA ASP A 929 -5.65 4.23 -33.19
C ASP A 929 -5.29 2.72 -33.17
N VAL A 930 -4.15 2.32 -33.78
CA VAL A 930 -3.78 0.92 -33.99
C VAL A 930 -3.64 0.17 -32.67
N GLY A 931 -2.86 0.70 -31.72
CA GLY A 931 -2.65 0.08 -30.42
C GLY A 931 -3.95 -0.06 -29.62
N MET A 932 -4.73 1.02 -29.56
CA MET A 932 -6.02 1.05 -28.85
C MET A 932 -7.02 0.01 -29.40
N ILE A 933 -7.24 -0.02 -30.72
CA ILE A 933 -8.21 -0.92 -31.35
C ILE A 933 -7.80 -2.39 -31.18
N VAL A 934 -6.51 -2.67 -31.23
CA VAL A 934 -5.94 -4.01 -31.08
C VAL A 934 -6.03 -4.49 -29.62
N SER A 935 -5.70 -3.63 -28.65
CA SER A 935 -5.82 -3.95 -27.22
C SER A 935 -7.28 -4.15 -26.80
N GLU A 936 -8.20 -3.30 -27.27
CA GLU A 936 -9.64 -3.46 -27.01
C GLU A 936 -10.17 -4.80 -27.56
N LEU A 937 -9.67 -5.23 -28.73
CA LEU A 937 -10.04 -6.50 -29.35
C LEU A 937 -9.61 -7.68 -28.47
N LEU A 938 -8.39 -7.66 -27.93
CA LEU A 938 -7.87 -8.70 -27.05
C LEU A 938 -8.63 -8.76 -25.72
N GLU A 939 -8.97 -7.62 -25.12
CA GLU A 939 -9.68 -7.60 -23.84
C GLU A 939 -11.13 -8.07 -23.95
N ARG A 940 -11.82 -7.69 -25.02
CA ARG A 940 -13.27 -7.94 -25.14
C ARG A 940 -13.63 -9.23 -25.85
N ARG A 941 -12.73 -9.80 -26.67
CA ARG A 941 -13.06 -10.90 -27.59
C ARG A 941 -12.11 -12.09 -27.51
N TRP A 942 -10.99 -12.00 -26.80
CA TRP A 942 -10.02 -13.09 -26.70
C TRP A 942 -10.16 -13.83 -25.37
N LEU A 943 -10.87 -14.97 -25.41
CA LEU A 943 -11.10 -15.93 -24.32
C LEU A 943 -11.74 -15.41 -23.00
N PRO A 944 -12.58 -14.36 -22.97
CA PRO A 944 -13.14 -13.86 -21.71
C PRO A 944 -14.15 -14.80 -21.04
N ALA A 945 -14.88 -15.64 -21.78
CA ALA A 945 -15.82 -16.60 -21.18
C ALA A 945 -15.11 -17.88 -20.72
N ALA A 946 -14.19 -18.41 -21.54
CA ALA A 946 -13.34 -19.55 -21.20
C ALA A 946 -12.56 -19.32 -19.89
N GLU A 947 -12.06 -18.11 -19.66
CA GLU A 947 -11.40 -17.73 -18.41
C GLU A 947 -12.34 -17.75 -17.20
N LYS A 948 -13.61 -17.35 -17.35
CA LYS A 948 -14.59 -17.42 -16.26
C LYS A 948 -15.03 -18.86 -15.97
N ASP A 949 -15.24 -19.64 -17.03
CA ASP A 949 -15.72 -21.01 -16.92
C ASP A 949 -14.65 -21.93 -16.31
N ILE A 950 -13.35 -21.68 -16.57
CA ILE A 950 -12.29 -22.48 -15.95
C ILE A 950 -12.16 -22.21 -14.44
N ILE A 951 -12.40 -20.97 -13.99
CA ILE A 951 -12.46 -20.63 -12.55
C ILE A 951 -13.58 -21.42 -11.87
N TRP A 952 -14.72 -21.61 -12.54
CA TRP A 952 -15.81 -22.42 -12.02
C TRP A 952 -15.45 -23.92 -11.91
N VAL A 953 -14.80 -24.48 -12.94
CA VAL A 953 -14.30 -25.86 -12.90
C VAL A 953 -13.32 -26.04 -11.75
N ALA A 954 -12.43 -25.07 -11.53
CA ALA A 954 -11.46 -25.10 -10.47
C ALA A 954 -12.11 -24.96 -9.07
N GLY A 955 -13.17 -24.16 -8.91
CA GLY A 955 -13.96 -24.12 -7.68
C GLY A 955 -14.64 -25.46 -7.33
N ARG A 956 -15.00 -26.27 -8.33
CA ARG A 956 -15.52 -27.64 -8.12
C ARG A 956 -14.42 -28.62 -7.66
N ILE A 957 -13.18 -28.39 -8.07
CA ILE A 957 -12.01 -29.14 -7.60
C ILE A 957 -11.73 -28.80 -6.13
N GLU A 958 -11.81 -27.53 -5.75
CA GLU A 958 -11.70 -27.09 -4.35
C GLU A 958 -12.81 -27.68 -3.46
N GLN A 959 -14.06 -27.64 -3.92
CA GLN A 959 -15.20 -28.22 -3.20
C GLN A 959 -15.07 -29.73 -2.98
N ALA A 960 -14.32 -30.44 -3.83
CA ALA A 960 -14.03 -31.87 -3.65
C ALA A 960 -13.03 -32.16 -2.51
N GLY A 961 -12.55 -31.13 -1.79
CA GLY A 961 -11.75 -31.25 -0.57
C GLY A 961 -10.24 -31.17 -0.79
N PHE A 962 -9.78 -30.74 -1.97
CA PHE A 962 -8.37 -30.82 -2.35
C PHE A 962 -7.46 -29.81 -1.63
N PHE A 963 -7.96 -28.60 -1.32
CA PHE A 963 -7.17 -27.55 -0.66
C PHE A 963 -7.39 -27.47 0.85
N ALA A 964 -8.19 -28.37 1.42
CA ALA A 964 -8.55 -28.32 2.84
C ALA A 964 -7.48 -28.90 3.78
N LEU A 965 -6.44 -29.56 3.25
CA LEU A 965 -5.43 -30.28 4.04
C LEU A 965 -3.97 -29.91 3.74
N ASP A 966 -3.68 -28.95 2.85
CA ASP A 966 -2.31 -28.52 2.55
C ASP A 966 -2.16 -26.99 2.66
N PRO A 967 -1.46 -26.46 3.68
CA PRO A 967 -1.16 -25.04 3.83
C PRO A 967 -0.29 -24.45 2.72
N ASP A 968 0.41 -25.28 1.94
CA ASP A 968 1.40 -24.88 0.94
C ASP A 968 0.94 -25.07 -0.53
N ALA A 969 -0.34 -25.34 -0.77
CA ALA A 969 -0.92 -25.49 -2.12
C ALA A 969 -0.79 -24.22 -3.02
N ALA A 970 -0.24 -23.13 -2.49
CA ALA A 970 0.09 -21.91 -3.25
C ALA A 970 1.35 -22.05 -4.13
N ASN A 971 2.14 -23.13 -4.00
CA ASN A 971 3.44 -23.29 -4.67
C ASN A 971 3.49 -24.45 -5.69
N LEU A 972 2.48 -24.62 -6.52
CA LEU A 972 2.62 -25.48 -7.72
C LEU A 972 3.42 -24.72 -8.79
N PRO A 973 4.53 -25.29 -9.31
CA PRO A 973 5.42 -24.58 -10.22
C PRO A 973 4.81 -24.41 -11.61
N GLU A 974 4.75 -23.15 -12.03
CA GLU A 974 4.47 -22.71 -13.39
C GLU A 974 5.66 -23.06 -14.31
N ARG A 975 5.62 -24.20 -15.02
CA ARG A 975 6.63 -24.47 -16.08
C ARG A 975 6.15 -25.39 -17.20
N ALA A 976 5.95 -24.79 -18.39
CA ALA A 976 6.32 -25.25 -19.74
C ALA A 976 5.60 -24.35 -20.77
N SER A 977 6.18 -23.26 -21.27
CA SER A 977 7.12 -23.12 -22.41
C SER A 977 6.59 -23.51 -23.80
N LEU A 978 6.89 -22.68 -24.82
CA LEU A 978 7.31 -23.03 -26.21
C LEU A 978 6.84 -22.09 -27.33
N ALA A 979 7.54 -20.99 -27.62
CA ALA A 979 7.81 -20.46 -28.99
C ALA A 979 7.80 -18.92 -28.99
N ALA A 980 8.64 -18.18 -29.72
CA ALA A 980 9.85 -18.48 -30.46
C ALA A 980 10.41 -17.11 -30.89
N ALA A 981 11.69 -16.83 -30.62
CA ALA A 981 12.48 -16.01 -31.55
C ALA A 981 12.60 -16.82 -32.87
N PRO A 982 12.76 -16.23 -34.09
CA PRO A 982 13.63 -15.07 -34.31
C PRO A 982 13.27 -14.13 -35.49
N ALA A 983 13.85 -12.92 -35.48
CA ALA A 983 14.33 -12.27 -36.70
C ALA A 983 15.33 -11.15 -36.36
N ALA A 984 16.60 -11.54 -36.19
CA ALA A 984 17.71 -10.62 -36.39
C ALA A 984 17.92 -10.41 -37.90
N GLN A 985 18.07 -9.16 -38.34
CA GLN A 985 19.15 -8.70 -39.23
C GLN A 985 18.94 -7.25 -39.72
N ALA A 986 19.91 -6.37 -39.46
CA ALA A 986 20.88 -5.92 -40.48
C ALA A 986 21.57 -4.59 -40.08
N ALA A 987 22.89 -4.63 -39.82
CA ALA A 987 23.91 -3.62 -40.14
C ALA A 987 25.22 -4.04 -39.43
N ARG A 988 26.11 -4.78 -40.11
CA ARG A 988 27.29 -4.34 -40.89
C ARG A 988 28.47 -3.82 -40.05
N LEU A 989 29.55 -4.58 -40.20
CA LEU A 989 30.92 -4.35 -39.80
C LEU A 989 31.46 -3.04 -40.41
N GLY A 990 32.12 -2.22 -39.59
CA GLY A 990 32.97 -1.11 -40.04
C GLY A 990 32.30 0.26 -39.98
N ASP A 991 32.29 0.86 -38.79
CA ASP A 991 32.67 2.26 -38.56
C ASP A 991 32.80 2.46 -37.04
N ILE A 992 33.94 3.00 -36.59
CA ILE A 992 34.17 3.43 -35.21
C ILE A 992 33.62 4.84 -35.09
N PRO A 993 32.73 5.14 -34.11
CA PRO A 993 32.75 6.47 -33.54
C PRO A 993 32.70 6.49 -32.00
N ASP A 994 33.45 7.45 -31.47
CA ASP A 994 33.75 7.86 -30.10
C ASP A 994 32.75 7.59 -28.96
N ALA A 995 33.34 7.57 -27.75
CA ALA A 995 32.69 7.45 -26.45
C ALA A 995 31.40 8.29 -26.31
N PRO A 996 30.34 7.74 -25.69
CA PRO A 996 29.07 8.43 -25.57
C PRO A 996 29.21 9.63 -24.63
N SER A 997 28.77 10.78 -25.10
CA SER A 997 28.74 12.03 -24.34
C SER A 997 27.76 11.97 -23.16
N PRO A 998 27.89 12.86 -22.14
CA PRO A 998 27.14 12.82 -20.86
C PRO A 998 25.60 12.89 -20.95
N ARG A 999 25.05 13.05 -22.16
CA ARG A 999 23.60 13.02 -22.44
C ARG A 999 23.02 11.60 -22.51
N LEU A 1000 23.83 10.57 -22.84
CA LEU A 1000 23.37 9.17 -22.92
C LEU A 1000 23.23 8.53 -21.53
N LEU A 1001 24.13 8.86 -20.61
CA LEU A 1001 24.07 8.47 -19.20
C LEU A 1001 22.82 9.03 -18.48
N ARG A 1002 22.33 10.21 -18.91
CA ARG A 1002 21.12 10.81 -18.32
C ARG A 1002 19.81 10.19 -18.85
N LYS A 1003 19.83 9.57 -20.03
CA LYS A 1003 18.71 8.76 -20.56
C LYS A 1003 18.66 7.36 -19.94
N GLN A 1004 19.82 6.75 -19.66
CA GLN A 1004 19.90 5.46 -18.97
C GLN A 1004 19.49 5.56 -17.48
N ALA A 1005 19.78 6.68 -16.82
CA ALA A 1005 19.30 6.95 -15.46
C ALA A 1005 17.79 7.24 -15.37
N ALA A 1006 17.14 7.65 -16.46
CA ALA A 1006 15.69 7.83 -16.53
C ALA A 1006 14.97 6.49 -16.78
N ALA A 1007 15.52 5.63 -17.65
CA ALA A 1007 15.00 4.28 -17.90
C ALA A 1007 15.16 3.33 -16.70
N ALA A 1008 16.21 3.49 -15.90
CA ALA A 1008 16.37 2.75 -14.63
C ALA A 1008 15.32 3.15 -13.57
N ARG A 1009 14.79 4.37 -13.66
CA ARG A 1009 13.76 4.89 -12.74
C ARG A 1009 12.36 4.41 -13.10
N GLU A 1010 12.05 4.24 -14.39
CA GLU A 1010 10.81 3.61 -14.86
C GLU A 1010 10.79 2.09 -14.57
N ALA A 1011 11.96 1.43 -14.56
CA ALA A 1011 12.07 0.02 -14.19
C ALA A 1011 11.88 -0.24 -12.67
N ASP A 1012 12.35 0.68 -11.83
CA ASP A 1012 12.12 0.61 -10.36
C ASP A 1012 10.66 0.91 -9.98
N GLU A 1013 9.95 1.76 -10.73
CA GLU A 1013 8.50 1.98 -10.54
C GLU A 1013 7.66 0.77 -11.01
N ALA A 1014 8.10 0.02 -12.02
CA ALA A 1014 7.43 -1.21 -12.45
C ALA A 1014 7.65 -2.39 -11.48
N ALA A 1015 8.81 -2.46 -10.81
CA ALA A 1015 9.12 -3.49 -9.81
C ALA A 1015 8.35 -3.29 -8.48
N ALA A 1016 8.01 -2.05 -8.14
CA ALA A 1016 7.22 -1.73 -6.94
C ALA A 1016 5.72 -2.11 -7.05
N VAL A 1017 5.22 -2.38 -8.26
CA VAL A 1017 3.83 -2.80 -8.51
C VAL A 1017 3.65 -4.33 -8.39
N ALA A 1018 4.74 -5.12 -8.37
CA ALA A 1018 4.70 -6.58 -8.39
C ALA A 1018 4.64 -7.26 -6.99
N ALA A 1019 4.47 -6.50 -5.91
CA ALA A 1019 4.40 -7.03 -4.55
C ALA A 1019 2.95 -7.13 -4.00
N LEU A 1020 2.06 -7.74 -4.79
CA LEU A 1020 0.75 -8.22 -4.31
C LEU A 1020 0.90 -9.68 -3.86
N PRO A 1021 0.15 -10.16 -2.85
CA PRO A 1021 0.06 -11.58 -2.57
C PRO A 1021 -0.44 -12.30 -3.83
N ALA A 1022 0.28 -13.34 -4.25
CA ALA A 1022 -0.08 -14.12 -5.42
C ALA A 1022 -1.52 -14.69 -5.26
N PRO A 1023 -2.36 -14.66 -6.31
CA PRO A 1023 -3.65 -15.33 -6.28
C PRO A 1023 -3.45 -16.82 -6.00
N LYS A 1024 -4.36 -17.41 -5.21
CA LYS A 1024 -4.57 -18.87 -5.09
C LYS A 1024 -4.51 -19.57 -6.47
N PRO A 1025 -4.16 -20.87 -6.55
CA PRO A 1025 -3.65 -21.54 -7.76
C PRO A 1025 -4.77 -21.80 -8.78
N TRP A 1026 -5.32 -20.75 -9.36
CA TRP A 1026 -6.19 -20.84 -10.51
C TRP A 1026 -5.34 -20.89 -11.79
N PRO A 1027 -5.76 -21.60 -12.85
CA PRO A 1027 -5.02 -21.63 -14.11
C PRO A 1027 -4.88 -20.21 -14.69
N GLN A 1028 -3.67 -19.64 -14.69
CA GLN A 1028 -3.41 -18.26 -15.13
C GLN A 1028 -2.95 -18.17 -16.60
N GLN A 1029 -2.90 -19.28 -17.33
CA GLN A 1029 -2.33 -19.34 -18.67
C GLN A 1029 -3.07 -18.41 -19.65
N ILE A 1030 -4.40 -18.31 -19.56
CA ILE A 1030 -5.20 -17.40 -20.39
C ILE A 1030 -4.90 -15.91 -20.08
N PRO A 1031 -5.03 -15.41 -18.83
CA PRO A 1031 -4.73 -14.00 -18.54
C PRO A 1031 -3.26 -13.64 -18.81
N MET A 1032 -2.31 -14.54 -18.57
CA MET A 1032 -0.89 -14.29 -18.85
C MET A 1032 -0.59 -14.23 -20.34
N ALA A 1033 -1.17 -15.12 -21.15
CA ALA A 1033 -1.04 -15.04 -22.60
C ALA A 1033 -1.71 -13.77 -23.17
N ARG A 1034 -2.81 -13.28 -22.57
CA ARG A 1034 -3.41 -11.99 -22.94
C ARG A 1034 -2.47 -10.83 -22.64
N ALA A 1035 -1.89 -10.79 -21.45
CA ALA A 1035 -0.91 -9.77 -21.06
C ALA A 1035 0.34 -9.81 -21.93
N HIS A 1036 0.80 -11.01 -22.31
CA HIS A 1036 1.91 -11.19 -23.24
C HIS A 1036 1.58 -10.63 -24.62
N LEU A 1037 0.41 -10.94 -25.19
CA LEU A 1037 -0.01 -10.39 -26.48
C LEU A 1037 -0.06 -8.85 -26.43
N GLN A 1038 -0.58 -8.27 -25.35
CA GLN A 1038 -0.65 -6.81 -25.15
C GLN A 1038 0.75 -6.16 -25.03
N GLY A 1039 1.66 -6.76 -24.28
CA GLY A 1039 3.00 -6.20 -24.06
C GLY A 1039 4.00 -6.47 -25.20
N ALA A 1040 3.91 -7.62 -25.86
CA ALA A 1040 4.92 -8.07 -26.81
C ALA A 1040 4.49 -7.91 -28.28
N SER A 1041 3.21 -8.11 -28.62
CA SER A 1041 2.76 -8.13 -30.02
C SER A 1041 2.16 -6.80 -30.50
N VAL A 1042 1.49 -6.04 -29.61
CA VAL A 1042 0.81 -4.78 -29.96
C VAL A 1042 1.80 -3.64 -30.26
N PRO A 1043 2.84 -3.37 -29.44
CA PRO A 1043 3.76 -2.27 -29.69
C PRO A 1043 4.56 -2.41 -30.99
N PRO A 1044 5.07 -3.62 -31.37
CA PRO A 1044 5.73 -3.79 -32.67
C PRO A 1044 4.79 -3.59 -33.88
N LEU A 1045 3.51 -3.96 -33.76
CA LEU A 1045 2.53 -3.77 -34.83
C LEU A 1045 2.22 -2.27 -35.03
N GLU A 1046 2.09 -1.52 -33.93
CA GLU A 1046 1.92 -0.06 -33.95
C GLU A 1046 3.16 0.65 -34.53
N ALA A 1047 4.36 0.28 -34.06
CA ALA A 1047 5.61 0.82 -34.56
C ALA A 1047 5.80 0.55 -36.07
N LEU A 1048 5.39 -0.63 -36.54
CA LEU A 1048 5.39 -0.97 -37.97
C LEU A 1048 4.42 -0.07 -38.75
N ALA A 1049 3.22 0.16 -38.23
CA ALA A 1049 2.22 1.04 -38.86
C ALA A 1049 2.76 2.47 -39.02
N GLN A 1050 3.30 3.04 -37.94
CA GLN A 1050 3.92 4.37 -37.91
C GLN A 1050 5.09 4.46 -38.89
N ARG A 1051 5.98 3.46 -38.87
CA ARG A 1051 7.13 3.39 -39.79
C ARG A 1051 6.71 3.35 -41.25
N LEU A 1052 5.68 2.56 -41.61
CA LEU A 1052 5.19 2.47 -42.98
C LEU A 1052 4.59 3.78 -43.48
N VAL A 1053 3.84 4.50 -42.64
CA VAL A 1053 3.27 5.82 -42.99
C VAL A 1053 4.39 6.83 -43.26
N VAL A 1054 5.36 6.93 -42.33
CA VAL A 1054 6.50 7.87 -42.45
C VAL A 1054 7.38 7.55 -43.65
N GLN A 1055 7.68 6.27 -43.90
CA GLN A 1055 8.46 5.86 -45.08
C GLN A 1055 7.73 6.21 -46.38
N THR A 1056 6.41 5.99 -46.43
CA THR A 1056 5.60 6.28 -47.63
C THR A 1056 5.54 7.77 -47.91
N LEU A 1057 5.28 8.61 -46.90
CA LEU A 1057 5.28 10.07 -47.05
C LEU A 1057 6.64 10.63 -47.45
N SER A 1058 7.73 10.10 -46.87
CA SER A 1058 9.10 10.54 -47.17
C SER A 1058 9.51 10.19 -48.60
N THR A 1059 9.19 8.99 -49.06
CA THR A 1059 9.54 8.51 -50.41
C THR A 1059 8.68 9.15 -51.49
N VAL A 1060 7.38 9.38 -51.24
CA VAL A 1060 6.50 10.17 -52.11
C VAL A 1060 7.01 11.61 -52.22
N SER A 1061 7.42 12.23 -51.10
CA SER A 1061 7.98 13.59 -51.11
C SER A 1061 9.31 13.66 -51.87
N ALA A 1062 10.20 12.70 -51.67
CA ALA A 1062 11.49 12.64 -52.36
C ALA A 1062 11.34 12.42 -53.87
N THR A 1063 10.44 11.52 -54.29
CA THR A 1063 10.17 11.26 -55.71
C THR A 1063 9.44 12.42 -56.39
N SER A 1064 8.56 13.12 -55.65
CA SER A 1064 7.91 14.35 -56.12
C SER A 1064 8.90 15.52 -56.24
N ALA A 1065 9.82 15.66 -55.28
CA ALA A 1065 10.90 16.65 -55.33
C ALA A 1065 11.87 16.38 -56.49
N LEU A 1066 12.25 15.10 -56.70
CA LEU A 1066 13.08 14.69 -57.84
C LEU A 1066 12.37 14.97 -59.18
N SER A 1067 11.07 14.69 -59.29
CA SER A 1067 10.26 15.06 -60.44
C SER A 1067 10.25 16.58 -60.67
N GLY A 1068 10.07 17.37 -59.62
CA GLY A 1068 10.13 18.83 -59.70
C GLY A 1068 11.49 19.34 -60.16
N LEU A 1069 12.58 18.76 -59.65
CA LEU A 1069 13.94 19.09 -60.07
C LEU A 1069 14.21 18.71 -61.52
N LEU A 1070 13.78 17.51 -61.98
CA LEU A 1070 13.91 17.06 -63.37
C LEU A 1070 13.15 17.94 -64.35
N TYR A 1071 12.00 18.45 -63.93
CA TYR A 1071 11.21 19.42 -64.71
C TYR A 1071 11.91 20.77 -64.81
N VAL A 1072 12.46 21.27 -63.69
CA VAL A 1072 13.15 22.57 -63.64
C VAL A 1072 14.51 22.54 -64.35
N SER A 1073 15.22 21.40 -64.35
CA SER A 1073 16.52 21.26 -65.03
C SER A 1073 16.42 21.11 -66.55
N ALA A 1074 15.19 21.13 -67.12
CA ALA A 1074 14.91 20.96 -68.55
C ALA A 1074 15.49 19.67 -69.18
N SER A 1075 15.84 18.69 -68.34
CA SER A 1075 16.46 17.43 -68.74
C SER A 1075 15.45 16.34 -69.12
N ALA A 1076 14.16 16.56 -68.84
CA ALA A 1076 13.05 15.65 -69.15
C ALA A 1076 11.75 16.44 -69.41
N GLY A 1077 10.85 15.91 -70.25
CA GLY A 1077 9.56 16.56 -70.53
C GLY A 1077 8.59 16.53 -69.33
N ALA A 1078 7.56 17.40 -69.32
CA ALA A 1078 6.53 17.44 -68.26
C ALA A 1078 5.89 16.06 -67.99
N PHE A 1079 5.70 15.28 -69.06
CA PHE A 1079 5.17 13.93 -69.00
C PHE A 1079 6.15 12.93 -68.34
N GLU A 1080 7.45 13.04 -68.64
CA GLU A 1080 8.49 12.16 -68.09
C GLU A 1080 8.77 12.48 -66.62
N ALA A 1081 8.81 13.77 -66.25
CA ALA A 1081 8.91 14.19 -64.86
C ALA A 1081 7.67 13.73 -64.05
N GLY A 1082 6.47 13.97 -64.56
CA GLY A 1082 5.22 13.50 -63.95
C GLY A 1082 5.16 11.98 -63.81
N ALA A 1083 5.70 11.23 -64.77
CA ALA A 1083 5.81 9.78 -64.69
C ALA A 1083 6.71 9.31 -63.53
N VAL A 1084 7.80 10.03 -63.21
CA VAL A 1084 8.68 9.71 -62.07
C VAL A 1084 7.95 9.90 -60.73
N ALA A 1085 7.18 10.98 -60.57
CA ALA A 1085 6.37 11.20 -59.36
C ALA A 1085 5.24 10.17 -59.23
N ALA A 1086 4.52 9.89 -60.32
CA ALA A 1086 3.42 8.93 -60.32
C ALA A 1086 3.88 7.49 -60.07
N LEU A 1087 5.01 7.09 -60.67
CA LEU A 1087 5.61 5.76 -60.48
C LEU A 1087 6.17 5.63 -59.05
N GLY A 1088 6.79 6.69 -58.52
CA GLY A 1088 7.21 6.77 -57.12
C GLY A 1088 6.04 6.59 -56.15
N ALA A 1089 4.94 7.34 -56.33
CA ALA A 1089 3.76 7.24 -55.49
C ALA A 1089 3.07 5.87 -55.58
N ALA A 1090 2.86 5.36 -56.79
CA ALA A 1090 2.23 4.06 -56.99
C ALA A 1090 3.06 2.92 -56.39
N TRP A 1091 4.39 2.97 -56.53
CA TRP A 1091 5.29 1.96 -55.96
C TRP A 1091 5.28 1.98 -54.42
N CYS A 1092 5.30 3.17 -53.81
CA CYS A 1092 5.31 3.31 -52.35
C CYS A 1092 3.99 2.89 -51.71
N LEU A 1093 2.85 3.28 -52.30
CA LEU A 1093 1.52 2.86 -51.82
C LEU A 1093 1.32 1.35 -51.95
N ARG A 1094 1.76 0.75 -53.07
CA ARG A 1094 1.69 -0.71 -53.26
C ARG A 1094 2.58 -1.45 -52.25
N ARG A 1095 3.76 -0.91 -51.94
CA ARG A 1095 4.66 -1.46 -50.91
C ARG A 1095 4.02 -1.40 -49.52
N MET A 1096 3.41 -0.26 -49.17
CA MET A 1096 2.72 -0.08 -47.89
C MET A 1096 1.52 -1.01 -47.76
N GLN A 1097 0.69 -1.13 -48.80
CA GLN A 1097 -0.45 -2.05 -48.82
C GLN A 1097 0.00 -3.49 -48.55
N ASN A 1098 0.97 -3.98 -49.32
CA ASN A 1098 1.45 -5.36 -49.18
C ASN A 1098 2.09 -5.61 -47.80
N ALA A 1099 2.88 -4.66 -47.29
CA ALA A 1099 3.53 -4.78 -45.99
C ALA A 1099 2.52 -4.75 -44.82
N TRP A 1100 1.53 -3.86 -44.88
CA TRP A 1100 0.54 -3.71 -43.80
C TRP A 1100 -0.51 -4.83 -43.79
N GLU A 1101 -1.04 -5.20 -44.96
CA GLU A 1101 -1.98 -6.32 -45.07
C GLU A 1101 -1.31 -7.64 -44.67
N GLY A 1102 -0.03 -7.82 -45.03
CA GLY A 1102 0.78 -8.96 -44.59
C GLY A 1102 1.03 -8.96 -43.07
N ALA A 1103 1.32 -7.80 -42.46
CA ALA A 1103 1.50 -7.70 -41.01
C ALA A 1103 0.20 -8.01 -40.24
N ARG A 1104 -0.94 -7.49 -40.72
CA ARG A 1104 -2.26 -7.74 -40.11
C ARG A 1104 -2.69 -9.19 -40.19
N THR A 1105 -2.48 -9.86 -41.33
CA THR A 1105 -2.83 -11.29 -41.46
C THR A 1105 -1.91 -12.16 -40.63
N LYS A 1106 -0.61 -11.85 -40.59
CA LYS A 1106 0.35 -12.54 -39.73
C LYS A 1106 -0.01 -12.42 -38.25
N TRP A 1107 -0.29 -11.20 -37.78
CA TRP A 1107 -0.67 -10.93 -36.40
C TRP A 1107 -2.01 -11.59 -36.02
N ALA A 1108 -3.00 -11.57 -36.92
CA ALA A 1108 -4.27 -12.29 -36.69
C ALA A 1108 -4.10 -13.83 -36.66
N GLY A 1109 -3.03 -14.36 -37.26
CA GLY A 1109 -2.62 -15.75 -37.11
C GLY A 1109 -1.97 -16.00 -35.76
N GLU A 1110 -1.03 -15.14 -35.36
CA GLU A 1110 -0.33 -15.19 -34.08
C GLU A 1110 -1.30 -15.20 -32.88
N VAL A 1111 -2.28 -14.29 -32.86
CA VAL A 1111 -3.31 -14.23 -31.80
C VAL A 1111 -4.17 -15.51 -31.74
N ARG A 1112 -4.41 -16.17 -32.87
CA ARG A 1112 -5.15 -17.44 -32.91
C ARG A 1112 -4.30 -18.60 -32.40
N GLU A 1113 -3.03 -18.67 -32.78
CA GLU A 1113 -2.12 -19.72 -32.31
C GLU A 1113 -1.85 -19.58 -30.81
N GLU A 1114 -1.58 -18.37 -30.32
CA GLU A 1114 -1.41 -18.11 -28.89
C GLU A 1114 -2.67 -18.44 -28.09
N GLY A 1115 -3.86 -18.18 -28.64
CA GLY A 1115 -5.11 -18.60 -28.00
C GLY A 1115 -5.26 -20.12 -27.91
N ARG A 1116 -4.94 -20.86 -28.99
CA ARG A 1116 -5.02 -22.35 -28.96
C ARG A 1116 -4.01 -22.94 -28.00
N ARG A 1117 -2.82 -22.35 -27.97
CA ARG A 1117 -1.75 -22.72 -27.07
C ARG A 1117 -2.15 -22.50 -25.61
N ALA A 1118 -2.66 -21.31 -25.27
CA ALA A 1118 -3.12 -21.01 -23.92
C ALA A 1118 -4.26 -21.94 -23.46
N LEU A 1119 -5.23 -22.25 -24.34
CA LEU A 1119 -6.30 -23.20 -24.02
C LEU A 1119 -5.77 -24.61 -23.78
N LYS A 1120 -4.85 -25.09 -24.62
CA LYS A 1120 -4.25 -26.41 -24.48
C LYS A 1120 -3.44 -26.52 -23.19
N GLU A 1121 -2.61 -25.52 -22.90
CA GLU A 1121 -1.81 -25.46 -21.67
C GLU A 1121 -2.71 -25.42 -20.42
N THR A 1122 -3.85 -24.73 -20.50
CA THR A 1122 -4.86 -24.68 -19.42
C THR A 1122 -5.54 -26.05 -19.23
N GLU A 1123 -5.97 -26.71 -20.32
CA GLU A 1123 -6.61 -28.03 -20.25
C GLU A 1123 -5.65 -29.08 -19.70
N GLU A 1124 -4.40 -29.08 -20.17
CA GLU A 1124 -3.36 -30.01 -19.72
C GLU A 1124 -3.02 -29.78 -18.26
N ALA A 1125 -2.90 -28.53 -17.81
CA ALA A 1125 -2.66 -28.20 -16.41
C ALA A 1125 -3.77 -28.73 -15.49
N VAL A 1126 -5.05 -28.49 -15.83
CA VAL A 1126 -6.17 -28.97 -14.99
C VAL A 1126 -6.34 -30.48 -15.08
N ARG A 1127 -6.08 -31.09 -16.24
CA ARG A 1127 -6.13 -32.54 -16.41
C ARG A 1127 -5.03 -33.23 -15.61
N GLU A 1128 -3.83 -32.65 -15.51
CA GLU A 1128 -2.77 -33.19 -14.68
C GLU A 1128 -3.06 -33.07 -13.18
N VAL A 1129 -3.61 -31.94 -12.73
CA VAL A 1129 -4.09 -31.82 -11.33
C VAL A 1129 -5.12 -32.91 -10.99
N VAL A 1130 -6.02 -33.23 -11.93
CA VAL A 1130 -7.03 -34.28 -11.73
C VAL A 1130 -6.47 -35.70 -11.91
N LYS A 1131 -5.35 -35.89 -12.62
CA LYS A 1131 -4.68 -37.20 -12.78
C LYS A 1131 -3.67 -37.51 -11.68
N GLN A 1132 -3.14 -36.49 -11.00
CA GLN A 1132 -2.25 -36.61 -9.84
C GLN A 1132 -3.02 -37.04 -8.57
N LEU A 1133 -4.35 -36.95 -8.59
CA LEU A 1133 -5.31 -37.70 -7.73
C LEU A 1133 -5.34 -39.18 -8.08
#